data_AF-A0A838JAS6-F1
#
_entry.id   AF-A0A838JAS6-F1
#
_cell.length_a   1.000
_cell.length_b   1.000
_cell.length_c   1.000
_cell.angle_alpha   90.00
_cell.angle_beta   90.00
_cell.angle_gamma   90.00
#
_symmetry.space_group_name_H-M   'P 1'
#
loop_
_entity.id
_entity.type
_entity.pdbx_description
1 polymer ?
#
loop_
_entity_poly.entity_id
_entity_poly.type
_entity_poly.pdbx_seq_one_letter_code
_entity_poly.pdbx_strand_id
1 'polypeptide(L)'
;GALFSERIVAFFTHDETSTSNRLLIWNLAIKLIRTNPWLGIGLEQFHYYYAQLIVSRADELGAMGIHPHEQYLEWAMESGLPWLLTGILLLLSIIVCCMWAYCKAHDKASDQQDAAPDSQGAILLAATLAMIANVLIGFFDAPLDQLEGPVVLFLLAGLALGSGPSRERRKAAKVLVFSWMKQALSGSLNKRLRNGRAAFLGSRSSVGSEEGARRNGALTGRAIIFQLLSWGIALPLLFPTTALLARYLGPVQYGEYSLTFPFLTMFALLSGTGMDPLIIRQLSSRPRALWGSVLSYALGSRLVSTVISSLAAALVISLLPISAEQRNLLLIGCTSLLFSFSFNGMRIILSHGFRAEQRAGPLALLEAANRILTAALLALVVLLHLSLFWIYVLVVYSDLPAFLLQLWLACRRYSIRLRFSLSLLREHMLTGLPLLGHRALTLVAGQIDLLVLTVESTPMNVGVYALASRITDPLISIAHVYVNGLYPLFCTSFREDSRRFASLYFEAVRVLLLITLPCALTVTMEADSIVETLGGRQFAAAIPVVQILMWTMILTFLNQLAEGACTAAHLERRIPLVTAGSTVLNLVANLLLIPRWQLLGASVAALTSEGVTLCLFTLLLKPYIRPLPLLGMTLSIFISNLPAFTLLRWQYQTPLLATIPLSILLILASYLITGIVVRQDISKILQLLHYAKR
;
A
#
# COMPACT_ATOMS: atom_id res chain seq x y z
N GLY A 1 44.85 -40.92 -23.63
CA GLY A 1 43.83 -41.19 -22.60
C GLY A 1 44.44 -41.44 -21.23
N ALA A 2 45.16 -40.48 -20.63
CA ALA A 2 45.63 -40.59 -19.24
C ALA A 2 45.97 -39.22 -18.62
N LEU A 3 45.14 -38.20 -18.85
CA LEU A 3 45.35 -36.86 -18.26
C LEU A 3 44.07 -36.20 -17.74
N PHE A 4 42.91 -36.85 -17.90
CA PHE A 4 41.61 -36.31 -17.47
C PHE A 4 40.73 -37.29 -16.69
N SER A 5 41.15 -38.54 -16.47
CA SER A 5 40.36 -39.51 -15.71
C SER A 5 40.31 -39.18 -14.22
N GLU A 6 41.41 -38.73 -13.61
CA GLU A 6 41.45 -38.49 -12.15
C GLU A 6 40.79 -37.17 -11.72
N ARG A 7 40.73 -36.15 -12.59
CA ARG A 7 40.13 -34.85 -12.22
C ARG A 7 38.63 -34.75 -12.48
N ILE A 8 38.10 -35.53 -13.42
CA ILE A 8 36.66 -35.51 -13.72
C ILE A 8 35.92 -36.52 -12.84
N VAL A 9 36.48 -37.72 -12.63
CA VAL A 9 35.82 -38.74 -11.80
C VAL A 9 35.76 -38.31 -10.32
N ALA A 10 36.78 -37.62 -9.80
CA ALA A 10 36.76 -37.08 -8.43
C ALA A 10 35.68 -36.00 -8.19
N PHE A 11 35.18 -35.34 -9.23
CA PHE A 11 34.04 -34.42 -9.14
C PHE A 11 32.68 -35.15 -9.16
N PHE A 12 32.66 -36.42 -9.56
CA PHE A 12 31.44 -37.25 -9.63
C PHE A 12 31.39 -38.35 -8.56
N THR A 13 32.48 -38.59 -7.82
CA THR A 13 32.51 -39.51 -6.67
C THR A 13 32.40 -38.73 -5.36
N HIS A 14 31.21 -38.17 -5.09
CA HIS A 14 30.82 -37.99 -3.69
C HIS A 14 30.33 -39.35 -3.20
N ASP A 15 31.10 -39.98 -2.30
CA ASP A 15 30.73 -41.24 -1.63
C ASP A 15 29.60 -41.07 -0.60
N GLU A 16 29.07 -39.85 -0.41
CA GLU A 16 27.93 -39.61 0.46
C GLU A 16 26.63 -39.53 -0.34
N THR A 17 25.83 -40.59 -0.21
CA THR A 17 24.48 -40.70 -0.76
C THR A 17 23.64 -39.44 -0.44
N SER A 18 22.73 -39.06 -1.35
CA SER A 18 21.73 -37.98 -1.17
C SER A 18 21.09 -37.95 0.25
N THR A 19 20.97 -39.10 0.89
CA THR A 19 20.46 -39.28 2.25
C THR A 19 21.37 -38.68 3.33
N SER A 20 22.70 -38.83 3.24
CA SER A 20 23.64 -38.26 4.22
C SER A 20 23.60 -36.73 4.23
N ASN A 21 23.54 -36.11 3.04
CA ASN A 21 23.39 -34.67 2.88
C ASN A 21 22.07 -34.16 3.49
N ARG A 22 20.96 -34.86 3.28
CA ARG A 22 19.67 -34.52 3.90
C ARG A 22 19.73 -34.59 5.44
N LEU A 23 20.33 -35.64 5.99
CA LEU A 23 20.48 -35.79 7.44
C LEU A 23 21.34 -34.67 8.07
N LEU A 24 22.38 -34.23 7.37
CA LEU A 24 23.19 -33.09 7.80
C LEU A 24 22.35 -31.80 7.84
N ILE A 25 21.62 -31.51 6.76
CA ILE A 25 20.77 -30.32 6.65
C ILE A 25 19.66 -30.34 7.70
N TRP A 26 19.03 -31.50 7.95
CA TRP A 26 18.00 -31.64 9.00
C TRP A 26 18.56 -31.40 10.40
N ASN A 27 19.75 -31.92 10.71
CA ASN A 27 20.40 -31.67 12.00
C ASN A 27 20.71 -30.18 12.21
N LEU A 28 21.13 -29.47 11.15
CA LEU A 28 21.35 -28.03 11.18
C LEU A 28 20.03 -27.27 11.40
N ALA A 29 18.98 -27.61 10.67
CA ALA A 29 17.65 -27.01 10.83
C ALA A 29 17.14 -27.20 12.27
N ILE A 30 17.25 -28.41 12.83
CA ILE A 30 16.87 -28.71 14.23
C ILE A 30 17.69 -27.85 15.22
N LYS A 31 18.99 -27.66 14.98
CA LYS A 31 19.83 -26.79 15.82
C LYS A 31 19.33 -25.35 15.80
N LEU A 32 18.99 -24.83 14.62
CA LEU A 32 18.47 -23.48 14.43
C LEU A 32 17.09 -23.29 15.08
N ILE A 33 16.21 -24.28 14.98
CA ILE A 33 14.92 -24.31 15.68
C ILE A 33 15.13 -24.27 17.20
N ARG A 34 16.08 -25.03 17.74
CA ARG A 34 16.39 -25.02 19.18
C ARG A 34 16.91 -23.68 19.66
N THR A 35 17.69 -22.97 18.84
CA THR A 35 18.19 -21.63 19.19
C THR A 35 17.14 -20.54 19.08
N ASN A 36 16.20 -20.65 18.14
CA ASN A 36 15.17 -19.64 17.88
C ASN A 36 13.75 -20.23 17.82
N PRO A 37 13.26 -20.89 18.90
CA PRO A 37 12.05 -21.71 18.83
C PRO A 37 10.75 -20.91 18.62
N TRP A 38 10.75 -19.62 18.98
CA TRP A 38 9.53 -18.81 18.98
C TRP A 38 9.33 -18.00 17.69
N LEU A 39 10.41 -17.42 17.15
CA LEU A 39 10.35 -16.50 16.01
C LEU A 39 11.01 -17.10 14.74
N GLY A 40 11.72 -18.22 14.87
CA GLY A 40 12.54 -18.74 13.80
C GLY A 40 13.74 -17.85 13.47
N ILE A 41 14.43 -18.17 12.39
CA ILE A 41 15.59 -17.42 11.87
C ILE A 41 15.22 -16.38 10.80
N GLY A 42 13.94 -16.27 10.44
CA GLY A 42 13.43 -15.43 9.35
C GLY A 42 13.22 -16.19 8.05
N LEU A 43 12.23 -15.75 7.26
CA LEU A 43 11.88 -16.35 5.96
C LEU A 43 13.03 -16.27 4.97
N GLU A 44 13.30 -17.39 4.29
CA GLU A 44 14.38 -17.59 3.34
C GLU A 44 15.79 -17.29 3.89
N GLN A 45 15.98 -17.18 5.21
CA GLN A 45 17.29 -16.85 5.80
C GLN A 45 18.23 -18.05 5.94
N PHE A 46 17.76 -19.26 5.67
CA PHE A 46 18.51 -20.49 5.93
C PHE A 46 19.87 -20.53 5.22
N HIS A 47 19.93 -20.08 3.96
CA HIS A 47 21.16 -20.05 3.17
C HIS A 47 22.27 -19.19 3.81
N TYR A 48 21.90 -18.08 4.48
CA TYR A 48 22.84 -17.19 5.16
C TYR A 48 23.47 -17.86 6.39
N TYR A 49 22.67 -18.61 7.16
CA TYR A 49 23.16 -19.37 8.31
C TYR A 49 23.92 -20.63 7.91
N TYR A 50 23.49 -21.30 6.83
CA TYR A 50 24.17 -22.46 6.28
C TYR A 50 25.60 -22.10 5.84
N ALA A 51 25.79 -21.00 5.11
CA ALA A 51 27.11 -20.52 4.70
C ALA A 51 28.06 -20.20 5.86
N GLN A 52 27.54 -19.85 7.04
CA GLN A 52 28.33 -19.57 8.24
C GLN A 52 28.70 -20.83 9.05
N LEU A 53 28.04 -21.95 8.78
CA LEU A 53 28.16 -23.19 9.55
C LEU A 53 28.97 -24.29 8.83
N ILE A 54 29.35 -24.09 7.56
CA ILE A 54 30.20 -25.01 6.79
C ILE A 54 31.67 -24.84 7.21
N VAL A 55 32.30 -25.93 7.64
CA VAL A 55 33.71 -25.95 8.12
C VAL A 55 34.69 -26.37 7.01
N SER A 56 34.21 -26.87 5.86
CA SER A 56 35.03 -27.41 4.77
C SER A 56 34.45 -27.09 3.38
N ARG A 57 35.30 -26.65 2.44
CA ARG A 57 34.95 -26.39 1.02
C ARG A 57 34.50 -27.64 0.25
N ALA A 58 34.73 -28.84 0.77
CA ALA A 58 34.26 -30.08 0.15
C ALA A 58 32.75 -30.31 0.34
N ASP A 59 32.12 -29.59 1.27
CA ASP A 59 30.69 -29.70 1.61
C ASP A 59 29.85 -28.55 1.00
N GLU A 60 30.45 -27.71 0.14
CA GLU A 60 29.75 -26.61 -0.54
C GLU A 60 28.80 -27.16 -1.61
N LEU A 61 27.54 -27.38 -1.21
CA LEU A 61 26.42 -27.36 -2.14
C LEU A 61 26.23 -25.92 -2.64
N GLY A 62 25.86 -25.73 -3.91
CA GLY A 62 25.70 -24.39 -4.50
C GLY A 62 24.74 -23.51 -3.68
N ALA A 63 25.16 -22.28 -3.35
CA ALA A 63 24.52 -21.40 -2.37
C ALA A 63 23.07 -20.95 -2.68
N MET A 64 22.55 -21.24 -3.87
CA MET A 64 21.19 -20.89 -4.29
C MET A 64 20.34 -22.16 -4.33
N GLY A 65 19.39 -22.32 -3.39
CA GLY A 65 18.41 -23.41 -3.38
C GLY A 65 18.59 -24.49 -2.31
N ILE A 66 19.50 -24.31 -1.34
CA ILE A 66 19.65 -25.25 -0.20
C ILE A 66 18.56 -24.94 0.82
N HIS A 67 17.69 -25.92 1.06
CA HIS A 67 16.61 -25.86 2.04
C HIS A 67 16.49 -27.23 2.74
N PRO A 68 15.79 -27.33 3.88
CA PRO A 68 15.63 -28.57 4.62
C PRO A 68 15.02 -29.73 3.82
N HIS A 69 14.41 -29.48 2.65
CA HIS A 69 13.71 -30.52 1.87
C HIS A 69 12.69 -31.29 2.72
N GLU A 70 12.12 -30.63 3.73
CA GLU A 70 11.10 -31.14 4.63
C GLU A 70 10.31 -29.93 5.13
N GLN A 71 9.03 -29.92 4.81
CA GLN A 71 8.19 -28.72 4.91
C GLN A 71 7.97 -28.24 6.35
N TYR A 72 7.90 -29.16 7.31
CA TYR A 72 7.60 -28.85 8.70
C TYR A 72 8.82 -28.33 9.46
N LEU A 73 10.00 -28.89 9.18
CA LEU A 73 11.30 -28.41 9.64
C LEU A 73 11.55 -27.00 9.10
N GLU A 74 11.26 -26.77 7.83
CA GLU A 74 11.41 -25.47 7.19
C GLU A 74 10.48 -24.43 7.84
N TRP A 75 9.19 -24.72 7.97
CA TRP A 75 8.25 -23.83 8.66
C TRP A 75 8.63 -23.53 10.10
N ALA A 76 9.07 -24.54 10.86
CA ALA A 76 9.49 -24.36 12.24
C ALA A 76 10.78 -23.54 12.34
N MET A 77 11.72 -23.75 11.43
CA MET A 77 13.01 -23.08 11.40
C MET A 77 12.88 -21.62 11.02
N GLU A 78 12.14 -21.31 9.96
CA GLU A 78 12.04 -19.95 9.43
C GLU A 78 11.09 -19.07 10.26
N SER A 79 9.96 -19.63 10.68
CA SER A 79 8.84 -18.87 11.26
C SER A 79 8.54 -19.23 12.73
N GLY A 80 9.25 -20.20 13.31
CA GLY A 80 9.06 -20.64 14.69
C GLY A 80 7.93 -21.67 14.87
N LEU A 81 7.93 -22.32 16.04
CA LEU A 81 6.95 -23.36 16.41
C LEU A 81 5.48 -22.90 16.41
N PRO A 82 5.13 -21.65 16.82
CA PRO A 82 3.74 -21.18 16.75
C PRO A 82 3.18 -21.15 15.31
N TRP A 83 4.03 -20.82 14.33
CA TRP A 83 3.63 -20.76 12.93
C TRP A 83 3.47 -22.15 12.32
N LEU A 84 4.40 -23.08 12.63
CA LEU A 84 4.26 -24.50 12.28
C LEU A 84 2.91 -25.06 12.73
N LEU A 85 2.54 -24.84 14.00
CA LEU A 85 1.26 -25.30 14.55
C LEU A 85 0.07 -24.73 13.79
N THR A 86 0.14 -23.44 13.43
CA THR A 86 -0.91 -22.76 12.68
C THR A 86 -1.07 -23.35 11.27
N GLY A 87 0.04 -23.62 10.58
CA GLY A 87 0.05 -24.25 9.26
C GLY A 87 -0.52 -25.68 9.27
N ILE A 88 -0.14 -26.50 10.25
CA ILE A 88 -0.67 -27.86 10.41
C ILE A 88 -2.20 -27.83 10.67
N LEU A 89 -2.65 -26.94 11.56
CA LEU A 89 -4.08 -26.78 11.86
C LEU A 89 -4.88 -26.36 10.63
N LEU A 90 -4.31 -25.49 9.78
CA LEU A 90 -4.92 -25.09 8.53
C LEU A 90 -5.09 -26.28 7.58
N LEU A 91 -4.03 -27.07 7.34
CA LEU A 91 -4.09 -28.24 6.46
C LEU A 91 -5.11 -29.29 6.94
N LEU A 92 -5.13 -29.59 8.24
CA LEU A 92 -6.11 -30.48 8.86
C LEU A 92 -7.54 -29.95 8.70
N SER A 93 -7.75 -28.64 8.86
CA SER A 93 -9.08 -28.05 8.72
C SER A 93 -9.66 -28.21 7.31
N ILE A 94 -8.80 -28.15 6.29
CA ILE A 94 -9.21 -28.30 4.90
C ILE A 94 -9.54 -29.78 4.62
N ILE A 95 -8.73 -30.73 5.09
CA ILE A 95 -9.01 -32.18 4.96
C ILE A 95 -10.35 -32.53 5.60
N VAL A 96 -10.59 -32.06 6.82
CA VAL A 96 -11.86 -32.29 7.54
C VAL A 96 -13.04 -31.69 6.77
N CYS A 97 -12.87 -30.50 6.17
CA CYS A 97 -13.92 -29.88 5.37
C CYS A 97 -14.22 -30.65 4.08
N CYS A 98 -13.20 -31.14 3.38
CA CYS A 98 -13.35 -31.95 2.16
C CYS A 98 -14.02 -33.30 2.46
N MET A 99 -13.58 -33.99 3.52
CA MET A 99 -14.16 -35.25 3.96
C MET A 99 -15.62 -35.10 4.40
N TRP A 100 -15.94 -34.03 5.13
CA TRP A 100 -17.32 -33.71 5.51
C TRP A 100 -18.21 -33.46 4.29
N ALA A 101 -17.69 -32.77 3.27
CA ALA A 101 -18.42 -32.54 2.02
C ALA A 101 -18.65 -33.85 1.25
N TYR A 102 -17.68 -34.76 1.24
CA TYR A 102 -17.79 -36.08 0.63
C TYR A 102 -18.86 -36.96 1.30
N CYS A 103 -18.77 -37.20 2.61
CA CYS A 103 -19.72 -38.07 3.33
C CYS A 103 -21.17 -37.63 3.10
N LYS A 104 -21.39 -36.32 3.04
CA LYS A 104 -22.72 -35.75 2.85
C LYS A 104 -23.25 -35.82 1.42
N ALA A 105 -22.36 -35.81 0.43
CA ALA A 105 -22.73 -36.06 -0.96
C ALA A 105 -23.12 -37.53 -1.13
N HIS A 106 -22.36 -38.43 -0.53
CA HIS A 106 -22.61 -39.88 -0.55
C HIS A 106 -23.94 -40.27 0.11
N ASP A 107 -24.27 -39.70 1.28
CA ASP A 107 -25.54 -39.96 1.98
C ASP A 107 -26.78 -39.59 1.13
N LYS A 108 -26.66 -38.59 0.24
CA LYS A 108 -27.75 -38.20 -0.67
C LYS A 108 -27.89 -39.12 -1.88
N ALA A 109 -26.78 -39.68 -2.35
CA ALA A 109 -26.78 -40.62 -3.46
C ALA A 109 -27.41 -41.96 -3.04
N SER A 110 -27.24 -42.39 -1.77
CA SER A 110 -27.87 -43.60 -1.24
C SER A 110 -29.39 -43.53 -1.07
N ASP A 111 -29.98 -42.33 -0.99
CA ASP A 111 -31.43 -42.11 -0.84
C ASP A 111 -32.18 -42.07 -2.20
N GLN A 112 -31.47 -42.02 -3.34
CA GLN A 112 -32.07 -41.98 -4.67
C GLN A 112 -31.75 -43.27 -5.44
N GLN A 113 -32.74 -44.15 -5.53
CA GLN A 113 -32.57 -45.53 -6.04
C GLN A 113 -32.41 -45.66 -7.57
N ASP A 114 -32.47 -44.55 -8.32
CA ASP A 114 -32.29 -44.50 -9.79
C ASP A 114 -31.51 -43.24 -10.22
N ALA A 115 -30.21 -43.18 -9.92
CA ALA A 115 -29.34 -42.09 -10.41
C ALA A 115 -28.01 -42.61 -10.96
N ALA A 116 -27.59 -42.02 -12.08
CA ALA A 116 -26.31 -42.23 -12.78
C ALA A 116 -25.09 -42.16 -11.84
N PRO A 117 -23.93 -42.77 -12.20
CA PRO A 117 -22.76 -42.84 -11.34
C PRO A 117 -22.39 -41.46 -10.78
N ASP A 118 -22.24 -41.39 -9.45
CA ASP A 118 -22.04 -40.16 -8.67
C ASP A 118 -20.65 -39.56 -8.90
N SER A 119 -20.48 -38.97 -10.09
CA SER A 119 -19.27 -38.28 -10.53
C SER A 119 -18.83 -37.17 -9.56
N GLN A 120 -19.77 -36.58 -8.81
CA GLN A 120 -19.48 -35.54 -7.82
C GLN A 120 -18.88 -36.13 -6.54
N GLY A 121 -19.42 -37.25 -6.04
CA GLY A 121 -18.84 -38.00 -4.92
C GLY A 121 -17.42 -38.49 -5.21
N ALA A 122 -17.16 -38.97 -6.43
CA ALA A 122 -15.83 -39.42 -6.85
C ALA A 122 -14.78 -38.28 -6.87
N ILE A 123 -15.15 -37.09 -7.37
CA ILE A 123 -14.26 -35.91 -7.38
C ILE A 123 -13.93 -35.45 -5.96
N LEU A 124 -14.92 -35.48 -5.05
CA LEU A 124 -14.74 -35.08 -3.65
C LEU A 124 -13.85 -36.06 -2.88
N LEU A 125 -14.00 -37.37 -3.11
CA LEU A 125 -13.14 -38.39 -2.53
C LEU A 125 -11.70 -38.26 -3.06
N ALA A 126 -11.53 -38.09 -4.37
CA ALA A 126 -10.23 -37.90 -5.00
C ALA A 126 -9.50 -36.65 -4.47
N ALA A 127 -10.22 -35.53 -4.30
CA ALA A 127 -9.66 -34.31 -3.71
C ALA A 127 -9.22 -34.53 -2.25
N THR A 128 -10.01 -35.25 -1.45
CA THR A 128 -9.68 -35.54 -0.05
C THR A 128 -8.45 -36.45 0.07
N LEU A 129 -8.37 -37.51 -0.75
CA LEU A 129 -7.22 -38.41 -0.78
C LEU A 129 -5.95 -37.71 -1.25
N ALA A 130 -6.05 -36.83 -2.26
CA ALA A 130 -4.94 -36.03 -2.74
C ALA A 130 -4.43 -35.02 -1.69
N MET A 131 -5.31 -34.47 -0.86
CA MET A 131 -4.89 -33.62 0.27
C MET A 131 -4.16 -34.40 1.36
N ILE A 132 -4.65 -35.59 1.71
CA ILE A 132 -3.98 -36.47 2.67
C ILE A 132 -2.60 -36.88 2.13
N ALA A 133 -2.51 -37.22 0.84
CA ALA A 133 -1.25 -37.54 0.19
C ALA A 133 -0.25 -36.37 0.25
N ASN A 134 -0.68 -35.13 0.00
CA ASN A 134 0.19 -33.95 0.10
C ASN A 134 0.71 -33.71 1.53
N VAL A 135 -0.14 -33.89 2.55
CA VAL A 135 0.29 -33.77 3.96
C VAL A 135 1.32 -34.85 4.32
N LEU A 136 1.15 -36.06 3.81
CA LEU A 136 2.09 -37.17 4.00
C LEU A 136 3.41 -36.96 3.25
N ILE A 137 3.37 -36.44 2.03
CA ILE A 137 4.56 -36.11 1.25
C ILE A 137 5.36 -34.99 1.93
N GLY A 138 4.69 -34.03 2.59
CA GLY A 138 5.32 -32.96 3.35
C GLY A 138 6.27 -33.41 4.49
N PHE A 139 6.18 -34.67 4.93
CA PHE A 139 7.10 -35.27 5.91
C PHE A 139 8.42 -35.77 5.29
N PHE A 140 8.47 -35.90 3.97
CA PHE A 140 9.60 -36.48 3.24
C PHE A 140 10.23 -35.52 2.23
N ASP A 141 9.47 -34.53 1.79
CA ASP A 141 9.88 -33.49 0.85
C ASP A 141 9.17 -32.16 1.16
N ALA A 142 9.52 -31.08 0.46
CA ALA A 142 8.85 -29.78 0.55
C ALA A 142 7.88 -29.56 -0.64
N PRO A 143 6.74 -30.28 -0.72
CA PRO A 143 5.85 -30.24 -1.87
C PRO A 143 5.20 -28.86 -2.08
N LEU A 144 5.13 -28.02 -1.03
CA LEU A 144 4.58 -26.67 -1.13
C LEU A 144 5.57 -25.62 -1.66
N ASP A 145 6.86 -25.92 -1.72
CA ASP A 145 7.84 -25.03 -2.37
C ASP A 145 7.91 -25.28 -3.88
N GLN A 146 7.53 -26.48 -4.32
CA GLN A 146 7.37 -26.81 -5.72
C GLN A 146 5.98 -26.41 -6.23
N LEU A 147 5.96 -25.75 -7.39
CA LEU A 147 4.81 -25.04 -7.96
C LEU A 147 3.55 -25.90 -8.18
N GLU A 148 3.73 -27.22 -8.29
CA GLU A 148 2.66 -28.17 -8.55
C GLU A 148 1.82 -28.48 -7.29
N GLY A 149 2.45 -28.55 -6.11
CA GLY A 149 1.80 -28.96 -4.86
C GLY A 149 0.73 -27.99 -4.37
N PRO A 150 1.05 -26.69 -4.15
CA PRO A 150 0.07 -25.70 -3.69
C PRO A 150 -1.04 -25.48 -4.70
N VAL A 151 -0.72 -25.44 -6.00
CA VAL A 151 -1.70 -25.22 -7.07
C VAL A 151 -2.70 -26.37 -7.13
N VAL A 152 -2.22 -27.62 -7.10
CA VAL A 152 -3.09 -28.81 -7.07
C VAL A 152 -3.91 -28.83 -5.78
N LEU A 153 -3.31 -28.51 -4.63
CA LEU A 153 -3.99 -28.48 -3.34
C LEU A 153 -5.12 -27.45 -3.29
N PHE A 154 -4.89 -26.20 -3.72
CA PHE A 154 -5.90 -25.15 -3.72
C PHE A 154 -6.94 -25.32 -4.84
N LEU A 155 -6.56 -25.87 -5.99
CA LEU A 155 -7.48 -26.18 -7.09
C LEU A 155 -8.43 -27.32 -6.68
N LEU A 156 -7.92 -28.37 -6.04
CA LEU A 156 -8.74 -29.47 -5.52
C LEU A 156 -9.66 -29.01 -4.38
N ALA A 157 -9.16 -28.17 -3.45
CA ALA A 157 -10.00 -27.56 -2.42
C ALA A 157 -11.09 -26.65 -3.01
N GLY A 158 -10.75 -25.84 -4.03
CA GLY A 158 -11.69 -24.98 -4.74
C GLY A 158 -12.75 -25.76 -5.52
N LEU A 159 -12.36 -26.83 -6.21
CA LEU A 159 -13.27 -27.75 -6.89
C LEU A 159 -14.19 -28.46 -5.91
N ALA A 160 -13.67 -28.93 -4.78
CA ALA A 160 -14.45 -29.57 -3.72
C ALA A 160 -15.49 -28.61 -3.09
N LEU A 161 -15.13 -27.34 -2.90
CA LEU A 161 -16.06 -26.32 -2.39
C LEU A 161 -17.06 -25.84 -3.46
N GLY A 162 -16.68 -25.90 -4.74
CA GLY A 162 -17.47 -25.49 -5.89
C GLY A 162 -18.52 -26.52 -6.32
N SER A 163 -18.28 -27.82 -6.13
CA SER A 163 -19.19 -28.88 -6.57
C SER A 163 -20.43 -29.06 -5.68
N GLY A 164 -20.42 -28.59 -4.43
CA GLY A 164 -21.56 -28.74 -3.51
C GLY A 164 -22.81 -27.90 -3.86
N PRO A 165 -24.03 -28.29 -3.45
CA PRO A 165 -25.26 -27.52 -3.69
C PRO A 165 -25.21 -26.11 -3.07
N SER A 166 -25.83 -25.09 -3.70
CA SER A 166 -25.76 -23.67 -3.29
C SER A 166 -26.13 -23.36 -1.83
N ARG A 167 -27.04 -24.15 -1.23
CA ARG A 167 -27.46 -24.05 0.19
C ARG A 167 -26.42 -24.68 1.14
N GLU A 168 -25.61 -25.59 0.63
CA GLU A 168 -24.57 -26.34 1.33
C GLU A 168 -23.17 -25.76 1.12
N ARG A 169 -22.88 -25.09 -0.02
CA ARG A 169 -21.73 -24.15 -0.15
C ARG A 169 -21.73 -23.12 0.99
N ARG A 170 -22.91 -22.65 1.37
CA ARG A 170 -23.14 -21.75 2.54
C ARG A 170 -23.11 -22.46 3.90
N LYS A 171 -22.98 -23.79 3.98
CA LYS A 171 -22.81 -24.57 5.23
C LYS A 171 -21.37 -25.09 5.37
N ALA A 172 -20.73 -25.54 4.30
CA ALA A 172 -19.30 -25.86 4.26
C ALA A 172 -18.46 -24.62 4.59
N ALA A 173 -18.77 -23.48 3.98
CA ALA A 173 -18.20 -22.18 4.35
C ALA A 173 -18.53 -21.74 5.79
N LYS A 174 -19.49 -22.38 6.48
CA LYS A 174 -19.76 -22.16 7.93
C LYS A 174 -18.95 -23.09 8.83
N VAL A 175 -18.51 -24.25 8.33
CA VAL A 175 -17.62 -25.17 9.04
C VAL A 175 -16.19 -24.62 9.01
N LEU A 176 -15.74 -24.13 7.85
CA LEU A 176 -14.48 -23.39 7.70
C LEU A 176 -14.43 -22.04 8.44
N VAL A 177 -15.59 -21.46 8.78
CA VAL A 177 -15.69 -20.10 9.39
C VAL A 177 -16.42 -20.12 10.75
N PHE A 178 -16.11 -21.11 11.61
CA PHE A 178 -16.47 -21.12 13.03
C PHE A 178 -17.96 -20.94 13.41
N SER A 179 -18.55 -22.05 13.88
CA SER A 179 -19.89 -22.20 14.48
C SER A 179 -20.28 -21.12 15.52
N TRP A 180 -19.32 -20.55 16.24
CA TRP A 180 -19.56 -19.58 17.32
C TRP A 180 -20.13 -18.23 16.84
N MET A 181 -19.75 -17.77 15.63
CA MET A 181 -20.21 -16.50 15.06
C MET A 181 -21.70 -16.50 14.65
N LYS A 182 -22.28 -17.67 14.42
CA LYS A 182 -23.63 -17.77 13.86
C LYS A 182 -24.72 -17.55 14.92
N GLN A 183 -24.48 -17.89 16.19
CA GLN A 183 -25.37 -17.49 17.28
C GLN A 183 -25.50 -15.96 17.37
N ALA A 184 -24.47 -15.22 16.98
CA ALA A 184 -24.50 -13.75 16.90
C ALA A 184 -25.14 -13.18 15.61
N LEU A 185 -25.19 -13.95 14.52
CA LEU A 185 -25.59 -13.46 13.18
C LEU A 185 -26.98 -13.91 12.70
N SER A 186 -27.50 -15.06 13.12
CA SER A 186 -28.73 -15.61 12.51
C SER A 186 -30.06 -14.98 12.98
N GLY A 187 -30.07 -14.25 14.10
CA GLY A 187 -31.31 -13.67 14.64
C GLY A 187 -31.82 -12.43 13.89
N SER A 188 -30.95 -11.65 13.21
CA SER A 188 -31.31 -10.29 12.78
C SER A 188 -31.15 -9.98 11.29
N LEU A 189 -30.21 -10.61 10.57
CA LEU A 189 -29.84 -10.14 9.21
C LEU A 189 -30.83 -10.55 8.11
N ASN A 190 -31.32 -11.79 8.12
CA ASN A 190 -32.07 -12.33 6.97
C ASN A 190 -33.49 -11.75 6.85
N LYS A 191 -34.08 -11.34 7.98
CA LYS A 191 -35.39 -10.67 8.02
C LYS A 191 -35.28 -9.16 7.72
N ARG A 192 -34.15 -8.52 8.07
CA ARG A 192 -33.91 -7.07 7.88
C ARG A 192 -33.43 -6.70 6.46
N LEU A 193 -32.71 -7.58 5.76
CA LEU A 193 -32.33 -7.36 4.35
C LEU A 193 -33.53 -7.41 3.39
N ARG A 194 -34.57 -8.20 3.71
CA ARG A 194 -35.82 -8.24 2.93
C ARG A 194 -36.69 -7.01 3.19
N ASN A 195 -36.76 -6.56 4.45
CA ASN A 195 -37.56 -5.39 4.81
C ASN A 195 -36.89 -4.04 4.44
N GLY A 196 -35.55 -3.96 4.45
CA GLY A 196 -34.81 -2.78 3.96
C GLY A 196 -34.92 -2.57 2.45
N ARG A 197 -35.06 -3.65 1.67
CA ARG A 197 -35.28 -3.58 0.21
C ARG A 197 -36.68 -3.11 -0.16
N ALA A 198 -37.70 -3.43 0.65
CA ALA A 198 -39.05 -2.89 0.47
C ALA A 198 -39.12 -1.40 0.86
N ALA A 199 -38.36 -0.96 1.87
CA ALA A 199 -38.29 0.45 2.26
C ALA A 199 -37.56 1.35 1.23
N PHE A 200 -36.60 0.80 0.48
CA PHE A 200 -35.91 1.49 -0.62
C PHE A 200 -36.82 1.76 -1.84
N LEU A 201 -37.93 1.02 -1.98
CA LEU A 201 -38.89 1.18 -3.07
C LEU A 201 -40.20 1.87 -2.65
N GLY A 202 -40.43 2.08 -1.35
CA GLY A 202 -41.69 2.61 -0.79
C GLY A 202 -41.68 4.05 -0.30
N SER A 203 -40.54 4.76 -0.29
CA SER A 203 -40.45 6.15 0.21
C SER A 203 -40.15 7.16 -0.91
N ARG A 204 -41.10 7.30 -1.83
CA ARG A 204 -41.18 8.46 -2.74
C ARG A 204 -42.08 9.53 -2.11
N SER A 205 -41.57 10.28 -1.15
CA SER A 205 -42.16 11.56 -0.72
C SER A 205 -41.21 12.40 0.14
N SER A 206 -40.39 13.22 -0.52
CA SER A 206 -40.04 14.57 -0.05
C SER A 206 -39.28 15.28 -1.18
N VAL A 207 -40.06 15.95 -2.03
CA VAL A 207 -39.57 16.79 -3.12
C VAL A 207 -38.98 18.06 -2.49
N GLY A 208 -37.66 18.07 -2.31
CA GLY A 208 -36.95 19.22 -1.73
C GLY A 208 -35.54 18.90 -1.24
N SER A 209 -34.75 18.11 -1.98
CA SER A 209 -33.27 18.01 -1.80
C SER A 209 -32.58 17.07 -2.82
N GLU A 210 -33.32 16.25 -3.57
CA GLU A 210 -32.73 15.32 -4.56
C GLU A 210 -31.87 16.02 -5.62
N GLU A 211 -32.28 17.19 -6.07
CA GLU A 211 -31.55 17.94 -7.10
C GLU A 211 -30.22 18.49 -6.58
N GLY A 212 -30.20 18.97 -5.33
CA GLY A 212 -28.97 19.40 -4.64
C GLY A 212 -28.03 18.24 -4.35
N ALA A 213 -28.56 17.09 -3.90
CA ALA A 213 -27.77 15.89 -3.63
C ALA A 213 -27.20 15.26 -4.92
N ARG A 214 -28.01 15.19 -6.00
CA ARG A 214 -27.56 14.72 -7.32
C ARG A 214 -26.54 15.67 -7.95
N ARG A 215 -26.75 16.99 -7.83
CA ARG A 215 -25.81 18.01 -8.31
C ARG A 215 -24.49 17.96 -7.53
N ASN A 216 -24.53 17.82 -6.21
CA ASN A 216 -23.32 17.66 -5.40
C ASN A 216 -22.59 16.35 -5.72
N GLY A 217 -23.30 15.22 -5.84
CA GLY A 217 -22.71 13.94 -6.25
C GLY A 217 -22.05 13.99 -7.64
N ALA A 218 -22.68 14.68 -8.61
CA ALA A 218 -22.11 14.88 -9.95
C ALA A 218 -20.86 15.78 -9.92
N LEU A 219 -20.86 16.84 -9.12
CA LEU A 219 -19.70 17.72 -8.93
C LEU A 219 -18.54 16.99 -8.26
N THR A 220 -18.82 16.19 -7.23
CA THR A 220 -17.82 15.36 -6.55
C THR A 220 -17.26 14.27 -7.48
N GLY A 221 -18.11 13.61 -8.26
CA GLY A 221 -17.68 12.63 -9.26
C GLY A 221 -16.79 13.24 -10.34
N ARG A 222 -17.13 14.44 -10.86
CA ARG A 222 -16.29 15.18 -11.80
C ARG A 222 -14.94 15.55 -11.18
N ALA A 223 -14.92 16.03 -9.94
CA ALA A 223 -13.69 16.39 -9.24
C ALA A 223 -12.75 15.18 -9.08
N ILE A 224 -13.28 14.02 -8.66
CA ILE A 224 -12.52 12.77 -8.56
C ILE A 224 -11.94 12.40 -9.93
N ILE A 225 -12.75 12.45 -10.99
CA ILE A 225 -12.29 12.07 -12.34
C ILE A 225 -11.25 13.04 -12.90
N PHE A 226 -11.42 14.35 -12.71
CA PHE A 226 -10.40 15.33 -13.09
C PHE A 226 -9.09 15.11 -12.32
N GLN A 227 -9.18 14.76 -11.04
CA GLN A 227 -8.01 14.48 -10.23
C GLN A 227 -7.33 13.18 -10.68
N LEU A 228 -8.09 12.10 -10.93
CA LEU A 228 -7.57 10.85 -11.50
C LEU A 228 -6.95 11.05 -12.89
N LEU A 229 -7.52 11.91 -13.74
CA LEU A 229 -6.94 12.29 -15.04
C LEU A 229 -5.61 13.04 -14.89
N SER A 230 -5.50 13.92 -13.88
CA SER A 230 -4.22 14.57 -13.55
C SER A 230 -3.17 13.55 -13.13
N TRP A 231 -3.56 12.50 -12.39
CA TRP A 231 -2.70 11.36 -12.07
C TRP A 231 -2.31 10.54 -13.31
N GLY A 232 -3.20 10.41 -14.29
CA GLY A 232 -2.95 9.76 -15.57
C GLY A 232 -1.84 10.42 -16.40
N ILE A 233 -1.59 11.72 -16.22
CA ILE A 233 -0.45 12.44 -16.83
C ILE A 233 0.80 12.35 -15.94
N ALA A 234 0.61 12.38 -14.62
CA ALA A 234 1.68 12.39 -13.64
C ALA A 234 2.47 11.06 -13.57
N LEU A 235 1.78 9.92 -13.54
CA LEU A 235 2.41 8.60 -13.34
C LEU A 235 3.35 8.20 -14.50
N PRO A 236 2.96 8.37 -15.79
CA PRO A 236 3.84 8.06 -16.91
C PRO A 236 5.11 8.92 -16.98
N LEU A 237 5.12 10.09 -16.34
CA LEU A 237 6.32 10.92 -16.22
C LEU A 237 7.14 10.55 -14.98
N LEU A 238 6.49 10.16 -13.89
CA LEU A 238 7.14 9.85 -12.61
C LEU A 238 8.00 8.58 -12.69
N PHE A 239 7.50 7.49 -13.26
CA PHE A 239 8.24 6.23 -13.28
C PHE A 239 9.51 6.30 -14.15
N PRO A 240 9.50 6.82 -15.40
CA PRO A 240 10.71 6.93 -16.20
C PRO A 240 11.74 7.89 -15.61
N THR A 241 11.30 9.00 -15.01
CA THR A 241 12.24 9.94 -14.34
C THR A 241 12.86 9.31 -13.11
N THR A 242 12.08 8.56 -12.32
CA THR A 242 12.61 7.78 -11.20
C THR A 242 13.59 6.72 -11.68
N ALA A 243 13.28 6.00 -12.76
CA ALA A 243 14.15 4.97 -13.30
C ALA A 243 15.49 5.52 -13.81
N LEU A 244 15.42 6.61 -14.58
CA LEU A 244 16.59 7.30 -15.12
C LEU A 244 17.49 7.82 -14.00
N LEU A 245 16.89 8.43 -12.96
CA LEU A 245 17.64 8.94 -11.81
C LEU A 245 18.25 7.82 -10.95
N ALA A 246 17.47 6.79 -10.61
CA ALA A 246 17.92 5.67 -9.78
C ALA A 246 19.07 4.91 -10.46
N ARG A 247 18.95 4.62 -11.76
CA ARG A 247 19.99 3.94 -12.53
C ARG A 247 21.26 4.76 -12.67
N TYR A 248 21.13 6.07 -12.90
CA TYR A 248 22.28 6.96 -13.08
C TYR A 248 23.07 7.17 -11.79
N LEU A 249 22.38 7.36 -10.66
CA LEU A 249 23.02 7.61 -9.36
C LEU A 249 23.48 6.35 -8.63
N GLY A 250 22.81 5.22 -8.86
CA GLY A 250 22.98 4.03 -8.02
C GLY A 250 22.47 4.23 -6.58
N PRO A 251 22.49 3.18 -5.75
CA PRO A 251 21.77 3.19 -4.48
C PRO A 251 22.33 4.15 -3.43
N VAL A 252 23.64 4.43 -3.43
CA VAL A 252 24.28 5.33 -2.45
C VAL A 252 23.91 6.79 -2.71
N GLN A 253 24.23 7.32 -3.89
CA GLN A 253 23.93 8.72 -4.25
C GLN A 253 22.41 8.95 -4.36
N TYR A 254 21.64 7.94 -4.79
CA TYR A 254 20.18 8.02 -4.76
C TYR A 254 19.64 8.11 -3.33
N GLY A 255 20.29 7.44 -2.36
CA GLY A 255 20.00 7.60 -0.94
C GLY A 255 20.27 9.01 -0.45
N GLU A 256 21.46 9.55 -0.69
CA GLU A 256 21.82 10.93 -0.33
C GLU A 256 20.86 11.96 -0.94
N TYR A 257 20.47 11.76 -2.20
CA TYR A 257 19.43 12.55 -2.85
C TYR A 257 18.07 12.41 -2.14
N SER A 258 17.63 11.18 -1.87
CA SER A 258 16.32 10.90 -1.31
C SER A 258 16.15 11.41 0.11
N LEU A 259 17.23 11.41 0.91
CA LEU A 259 17.28 11.98 2.27
C LEU A 259 16.87 13.44 2.34
N THR A 260 17.10 14.17 1.25
CA THR A 260 16.82 15.60 1.24
C THR A 260 15.31 15.87 1.30
N PHE A 261 14.47 14.96 0.76
CA PHE A 261 13.02 15.16 0.75
C PHE A 261 12.40 15.12 2.15
N PRO A 262 12.55 14.05 2.97
CA PRO A 262 12.04 14.03 4.33
C PRO A 262 12.54 15.21 5.16
N PHE A 263 13.84 15.54 5.04
CA PHE A 263 14.46 16.65 5.75
C PHE A 263 13.79 17.98 5.40
N LEU A 264 13.74 18.35 4.12
CA LEU A 264 13.11 19.61 3.68
C LEU A 264 11.62 19.63 3.99
N THR A 265 10.94 18.49 3.93
CA THR A 265 9.50 18.41 4.21
C THR A 265 9.20 18.72 5.68
N MET A 266 10.05 18.32 6.62
CA MET A 266 9.91 18.68 8.04
C MET A 266 10.01 20.19 8.25
N PHE A 267 10.92 20.88 7.57
CA PHE A 267 11.05 22.33 7.64
C PHE A 267 9.96 23.05 6.83
N ALA A 268 9.51 22.48 5.70
CA ALA A 268 8.38 22.99 4.93
C ALA A 268 7.11 23.11 5.77
N LEU A 269 6.90 22.20 6.72
CA LEU A 269 5.79 22.27 7.67
C LEU A 269 5.86 23.54 8.55
N LEU A 270 7.04 23.92 9.03
CA LEU A 270 7.25 25.15 9.81
C LEU A 270 7.05 26.42 8.99
N SER A 271 7.26 26.34 7.68
CA SER A 271 6.93 27.43 6.76
C SER A 271 5.41 27.62 6.62
N GLY A 272 4.65 26.55 6.81
CA GLY A 272 3.20 26.54 6.78
C GLY A 272 2.59 27.28 7.96
N THR A 273 1.66 28.20 7.72
CA THR A 273 0.93 28.86 8.82
C THR A 273 -0.31 28.10 9.28
N GLY A 274 -0.65 26.97 8.65
CA GLY A 274 -1.93 26.26 8.86
C GLY A 274 -3.15 27.00 8.29
N MET A 275 -2.97 28.21 7.77
CA MET A 275 -4.05 29.11 7.34
C MET A 275 -4.53 28.89 5.90
N ASP A 276 -3.93 27.99 5.13
CA ASP A 276 -4.25 27.82 3.71
C ASP A 276 -5.75 27.62 3.44
N PRO A 277 -6.49 26.75 4.18
CA PRO A 277 -7.94 26.62 4.02
C PRO A 277 -8.71 27.89 4.45
N LEU A 278 -8.20 28.60 5.46
CA LEU A 278 -8.81 29.82 5.97
C LEU A 278 -8.67 30.99 4.99
N ILE A 279 -7.54 31.09 4.29
CA ILE A 279 -7.32 32.08 3.23
C ILE A 279 -8.30 31.84 2.08
N ILE A 280 -8.44 30.60 1.61
CA ILE A 280 -9.41 30.27 0.55
C ILE A 280 -10.83 30.65 1.01
N ARG A 281 -11.21 30.33 2.25
CA ARG A 281 -12.51 30.70 2.83
C ARG A 281 -12.71 32.22 2.85
N GLN A 282 -11.72 32.98 3.29
CA GLN A 282 -11.78 34.45 3.33
C GLN A 282 -11.90 35.05 1.93
N LEU A 283 -11.22 34.49 0.93
CA LEU A 283 -11.36 34.91 -0.47
C LEU A 283 -12.77 34.63 -0.98
N SER A 284 -13.31 33.44 -0.70
CA SER A 284 -14.67 33.09 -1.13
C SER A 284 -15.77 33.90 -0.44
N SER A 285 -15.55 34.37 0.79
CA SER A 285 -16.57 35.12 1.56
C SER A 285 -16.47 36.64 1.45
N ARG A 286 -15.32 37.19 1.01
CA ARG A 286 -15.09 38.64 0.94
C ARG A 286 -15.22 39.19 -0.48
N PRO A 287 -15.60 40.46 -0.64
CA PRO A 287 -15.61 41.13 -1.94
C PRO A 287 -14.28 40.99 -2.67
N ARG A 288 -14.35 40.76 -3.99
CA ARG A 288 -13.19 40.57 -4.87
C ARG A 288 -12.14 41.69 -4.77
N ALA A 289 -12.57 42.92 -4.49
CA ALA A 289 -11.69 44.08 -4.31
C ALA A 289 -10.69 43.91 -3.14
N LEU A 290 -11.04 43.14 -2.10
CA LEU A 290 -10.18 42.93 -0.93
C LEU A 290 -9.18 41.78 -1.11
N TRP A 291 -9.32 40.98 -2.16
CA TRP A 291 -8.51 39.78 -2.37
C TRP A 291 -7.02 40.09 -2.49
N GLY A 292 -6.68 41.18 -3.19
CA GLY A 292 -5.30 41.63 -3.33
C GLY A 292 -4.66 41.89 -1.96
N SER A 293 -5.37 42.55 -1.04
CA SER A 293 -4.89 42.80 0.32
C SER A 293 -4.71 41.52 1.13
N VAL A 294 -5.69 40.61 1.09
CA VAL A 294 -5.61 39.31 1.80
C VAL A 294 -4.42 38.49 1.30
N LEU A 295 -4.27 38.34 -0.02
CA LEU A 295 -3.14 37.63 -0.63
C LEU A 295 -1.79 38.31 -0.36
N SER A 296 -1.76 39.64 -0.28
CA SER A 296 -0.56 40.43 0.03
C SER A 296 -0.01 40.12 1.42
N TYR A 297 -0.87 40.14 2.44
CA TYR A 297 -0.49 39.79 3.82
C TYR A 297 -0.20 38.30 3.98
N ALA A 298 -0.95 37.43 3.30
CA ALA A 298 -0.67 36.00 3.28
C ALA A 298 0.71 35.69 2.66
N LEU A 299 1.07 36.40 1.58
CA LEU A 299 2.36 36.24 0.92
C LEU A 299 3.52 36.72 1.79
N GLY A 300 3.39 37.89 2.43
CA GLY A 300 4.43 38.41 3.31
C GLY A 300 4.60 37.60 4.59
N SER A 301 3.50 37.14 5.20
CA SER A 301 3.58 36.22 6.35
C SER A 301 4.22 34.88 5.98
N ARG A 302 3.89 34.32 4.80
CA ARG A 302 4.54 33.11 4.28
C ARG A 302 6.02 33.31 4.01
N LEU A 303 6.41 34.44 3.41
CA LEU A 303 7.83 34.73 3.16
C LEU A 303 8.63 34.71 4.47
N VAL A 304 8.13 35.39 5.51
CA VAL A 304 8.81 35.45 6.81
C VAL A 304 8.88 34.07 7.46
N SER A 305 7.79 33.30 7.48
CA SER A 305 7.81 31.94 8.06
C SER A 305 8.72 30.99 7.28
N THR A 306 8.76 31.09 5.95
CA THR A 306 9.67 30.30 5.11
C THR A 306 11.13 30.69 5.35
N VAL A 307 11.47 31.98 5.44
CA VAL A 307 12.84 32.42 5.73
C VAL A 307 13.30 31.92 7.10
N ILE A 308 12.45 32.04 8.13
CA ILE A 308 12.75 31.50 9.48
C ILE A 308 12.97 29.99 9.41
N SER A 309 12.12 29.27 8.68
CA SER A 309 12.24 27.82 8.52
C SER A 309 13.52 27.41 7.77
N SER A 310 13.86 28.09 6.68
CA SER A 310 15.10 27.86 5.93
C SER A 310 16.34 28.14 6.77
N LEU A 311 16.33 29.19 7.60
CA LEU A 311 17.42 29.50 8.52
C LEU A 311 17.55 28.45 9.63
N ALA A 312 16.42 27.98 10.19
CA ALA A 312 16.41 26.89 11.16
C ALA A 312 16.94 25.59 10.56
N ALA A 313 16.56 25.28 9.31
CA ALA A 313 17.07 24.14 8.56
C ALA A 313 18.59 24.23 8.36
N ALA A 314 19.08 25.39 7.89
CA ALA A 314 20.50 25.65 7.69
C ALA A 314 21.31 25.54 9.00
N LEU A 315 20.74 25.99 10.13
CA LEU A 315 21.34 25.82 11.45
C LEU A 315 21.42 24.36 11.87
N VAL A 316 20.36 23.57 11.68
CA VAL A 316 20.39 22.14 11.99
C VAL A 316 21.42 21.43 11.11
N ILE A 317 21.46 21.74 9.80
CA ILE A 317 22.44 21.19 8.86
C ILE A 317 23.88 21.48 9.30
N SER A 318 24.16 22.69 9.80
CA SER A 318 25.52 23.06 10.19
C SER A 318 26.03 22.28 11.42
N LEU A 319 25.11 21.86 12.28
CA LEU A 319 25.37 21.08 13.50
C LEU A 319 25.44 19.57 13.24
N LEU A 320 24.88 19.06 12.14
CA LEU A 320 24.87 17.63 11.83
C LEU A 320 26.27 17.13 11.39
N PRO A 321 26.71 15.95 11.87
CA PRO A 321 27.97 15.33 11.49
C PRO A 321 27.84 14.62 10.12
N ILE A 322 27.63 15.39 9.06
CA ILE A 322 27.45 14.91 7.68
C ILE A 322 28.60 15.34 6.77
N SER A 323 28.75 14.67 5.63
CA SER A 323 29.77 15.00 4.63
C SER A 323 29.58 16.42 4.07
N ALA A 324 30.68 17.04 3.61
CA ALA A 324 30.63 18.38 3.02
C ALA A 324 29.75 18.44 1.76
N GLU A 325 29.74 17.37 0.96
CA GLU A 325 28.91 17.25 -0.22
C GLU A 325 27.42 17.21 0.15
N GLN A 326 27.03 16.35 1.08
CA GLN A 326 25.65 16.24 1.55
C GLN A 326 25.17 17.54 2.22
N ARG A 327 26.05 18.21 2.97
CA ARG A 327 25.79 19.53 3.55
C ARG A 327 25.45 20.56 2.47
N ASN A 328 26.22 20.61 1.39
CA ASN A 328 25.96 21.53 0.27
C ASN A 328 24.62 21.23 -0.41
N LEU A 329 24.30 19.95 -0.63
CA LEU A 329 23.01 19.53 -1.21
C LEU A 329 21.83 19.98 -0.34
N LEU A 330 21.89 19.74 0.97
CA LEU A 330 20.84 20.15 1.90
C LEU A 330 20.68 21.68 1.98
N LEU A 331 21.79 22.43 1.97
CA LEU A 331 21.76 23.90 1.96
C LEU A 331 21.12 24.46 0.69
N ILE A 332 21.44 23.90 -0.48
CA ILE A 332 20.76 24.24 -1.73
C ILE A 332 19.28 23.87 -1.65
N GLY A 333 18.96 22.74 -1.04
CA GLY A 333 17.59 22.32 -0.81
C GLY A 333 16.79 23.32 0.03
N CYS A 334 17.42 23.95 1.02
CA CYS A 334 16.78 24.93 1.88
C CYS A 334 16.33 26.19 1.13
N THR A 335 17.00 26.56 0.03
CA THR A 335 16.58 27.70 -0.81
C THR A 335 15.31 27.36 -1.59
N SER A 336 15.11 26.08 -1.92
CA SER A 336 13.91 25.60 -2.61
C SER A 336 12.62 25.81 -1.83
N LEU A 337 12.69 25.85 -0.49
CA LEU A 337 11.54 26.11 0.38
C LEU A 337 10.84 27.43 0.02
N LEU A 338 11.55 28.41 -0.54
CA LEU A 338 10.99 29.70 -0.96
C LEU A 338 10.03 29.57 -2.13
N PHE A 339 10.38 28.79 -3.16
CA PHE A 339 9.68 28.78 -4.44
C PHE A 339 9.02 27.44 -4.80
N SER A 340 9.42 26.34 -4.18
CA SER A 340 8.93 25.01 -4.52
C SER A 340 7.47 24.82 -4.16
N PHE A 341 6.74 24.18 -5.07
CA PHE A 341 5.35 23.78 -4.82
C PHE A 341 5.27 22.59 -3.87
N SER A 342 6.19 21.64 -4.01
CA SER A 342 6.23 20.39 -3.24
C SER A 342 6.49 20.62 -1.75
N PHE A 343 7.20 21.71 -1.41
CA PHE A 343 7.58 22.04 -0.03
C PHE A 343 6.78 23.20 0.57
N ASN A 344 5.50 23.34 0.18
CA ASN A 344 4.61 24.37 0.71
C ASN A 344 5.15 25.82 0.62
N GLY A 345 5.98 26.10 -0.39
CA GLY A 345 6.57 27.42 -0.60
C GLY A 345 5.55 28.49 -1.00
N MET A 346 6.05 29.66 -1.39
CA MET A 346 5.22 30.83 -1.72
C MET A 346 4.20 30.53 -2.85
N ARG A 347 4.52 29.56 -3.71
CA ARG A 347 3.68 29.11 -4.83
C ARG A 347 2.29 28.64 -4.41
N ILE A 348 2.13 28.11 -3.19
CA ILE A 348 0.82 27.71 -2.65
C ILE A 348 -0.08 28.93 -2.44
N ILE A 349 0.43 30.00 -1.82
CA ILE A 349 -0.34 31.23 -1.58
C ILE A 349 -0.78 31.86 -2.90
N LEU A 350 0.11 31.86 -3.90
CA LEU A 350 -0.19 32.37 -5.24
C LEU A 350 -1.29 31.55 -5.94
N SER A 351 -1.47 30.28 -5.57
CA SER A 351 -2.52 29.42 -6.13
C SER A 351 -3.90 29.66 -5.50
N HIS A 352 -3.97 30.19 -4.27
CA HIS A 352 -5.24 30.33 -3.53
C HIS A 352 -6.25 31.23 -4.22
N GLY A 353 -5.80 32.31 -4.87
CA GLY A 353 -6.68 33.16 -5.68
C GLY A 353 -7.34 32.38 -6.82
N PHE A 354 -6.56 31.61 -7.58
CA PHE A 354 -7.08 30.79 -8.68
C PHE A 354 -7.99 29.66 -8.19
N ARG A 355 -7.66 29.04 -7.06
CA ARG A 355 -8.49 28.02 -6.40
C ARG A 355 -9.82 28.60 -5.91
N ALA A 356 -9.81 29.79 -5.34
CA ALA A 356 -11.03 30.50 -4.92
C ALA A 356 -11.93 30.88 -6.11
N GLU A 357 -11.36 31.15 -7.29
CA GLU A 357 -12.10 31.33 -8.55
C GLU A 357 -12.56 30.01 -9.21
N GLN A 358 -12.25 28.86 -8.61
CA GLN A 358 -12.46 27.53 -9.21
C GLN A 358 -11.76 27.33 -10.57
N ARG A 359 -10.68 28.08 -10.83
CA ARG A 359 -9.89 27.98 -12.07
C ARG A 359 -8.74 26.99 -11.90
N ALA A 360 -9.06 25.69 -11.86
CA ALA A 360 -8.07 24.63 -11.75
C ALA A 360 -7.24 24.43 -13.03
N GLY A 361 -7.78 24.75 -14.21
CA GLY A 361 -7.13 24.51 -15.50
C GLY A 361 -5.74 25.14 -15.67
N PRO A 362 -5.56 26.47 -15.47
CA PRO A 362 -4.25 27.12 -15.59
C PRO A 362 -3.21 26.58 -14.60
N LEU A 363 -3.64 26.22 -13.38
CA LEU A 363 -2.75 25.61 -12.38
C LEU A 363 -2.30 24.22 -12.83
N ALA A 364 -3.23 23.39 -13.31
CA ALA A 364 -2.93 22.06 -13.81
C ALA A 364 -1.98 22.08 -15.03
N LEU A 365 -2.19 23.03 -15.96
CA LEU A 365 -1.31 23.20 -17.12
C LEU A 365 0.11 23.62 -16.70
N LEU A 366 0.23 24.55 -15.75
CA LEU A 366 1.51 24.97 -15.21
C LEU A 366 2.23 23.82 -14.49
N GLU A 367 1.51 23.02 -13.70
CA GLU A 367 2.06 21.84 -13.03
C GLU A 367 2.51 20.76 -14.02
N ALA A 368 1.74 20.52 -15.09
CA ALA A 368 2.13 19.58 -16.14
C ALA A 368 3.38 20.06 -16.89
N ALA A 369 3.43 21.34 -17.28
CA ALA A 369 4.59 21.94 -17.94
C ALA A 369 5.85 21.86 -17.06
N ASN A 370 5.69 22.13 -15.75
CA ASN A 370 6.78 22.04 -14.78
C ASN A 370 7.32 20.60 -14.66
N ARG A 371 6.44 19.58 -14.62
CA ARG A 371 6.85 18.17 -14.59
C ARG A 371 7.60 17.75 -15.86
N ILE A 372 7.14 18.21 -17.03
CA ILE A 372 7.82 17.97 -18.31
C ILE A 372 9.20 18.64 -18.31
N LEU A 373 9.29 19.88 -17.84
CA LEU A 373 10.57 20.59 -17.71
C LEU A 373 11.54 19.86 -16.79
N THR A 374 11.10 19.42 -15.60
CA THR A 374 11.93 18.64 -14.68
C THR A 374 12.42 17.35 -15.33
N ALA A 375 11.55 16.63 -16.04
CA ALA A 375 11.92 15.40 -16.75
C ALA A 375 12.96 15.67 -17.85
N ALA A 376 12.79 16.74 -18.62
CA ALA A 376 13.71 17.14 -19.69
C ALA A 376 15.08 17.56 -19.14
N LEU A 377 15.11 18.36 -18.06
CA LEU A 377 16.35 18.76 -17.39
C LEU A 377 17.08 17.55 -16.79
N LEU A 378 16.35 16.62 -16.18
CA LEU A 378 16.92 15.39 -15.67
C LEU A 378 17.54 14.54 -16.79
N ALA A 379 16.83 14.37 -17.91
CA ALA A 379 17.35 13.67 -19.07
C ALA A 379 18.62 14.35 -19.62
N LEU A 380 18.64 15.68 -19.70
CA LEU A 380 19.80 16.46 -20.12
C LEU A 380 21.01 16.21 -19.21
N VAL A 381 20.81 16.20 -17.89
CA VAL A 381 21.88 15.93 -16.92
C VAL A 381 22.49 14.55 -17.14
N VAL A 382 21.66 13.54 -17.33
CA VAL A 382 22.12 12.16 -17.57
C VAL A 382 22.87 12.06 -18.90
N LEU A 383 22.38 12.71 -19.96
CA LEU A 383 23.06 12.74 -21.27
C LEU A 383 24.42 13.46 -21.22
N LEU A 384 24.56 14.47 -20.37
CA LEU A 384 25.79 15.24 -20.20
C LEU A 384 26.73 14.67 -19.11
N HIS A 385 26.36 13.55 -18.49
CA HIS A 385 27.10 12.92 -17.40
C HIS A 385 27.48 13.89 -16.25
N LEU A 386 26.57 14.80 -15.87
CA LEU A 386 26.87 15.77 -14.81
C LEU A 386 26.82 15.11 -13.42
N SER A 387 27.53 15.72 -12.46
CA SER A 387 27.59 15.25 -11.07
C SER A 387 26.24 15.37 -10.34
N LEU A 388 26.11 14.64 -9.22
CA LEU A 388 24.95 14.68 -8.31
C LEU A 388 24.55 16.11 -7.92
N PHE A 389 25.55 16.99 -7.74
CA PHE A 389 25.34 18.41 -7.47
C PHE A 389 24.47 19.09 -8.54
N TRP A 390 24.77 18.87 -9.83
CA TRP A 390 24.02 19.48 -10.93
C TRP A 390 22.64 18.86 -11.11
N ILE A 391 22.46 17.57 -10.82
CA ILE A 391 21.13 16.94 -10.72
C ILE A 391 20.31 17.71 -9.71
N TYR A 392 20.87 17.92 -8.52
CA TYR A 392 20.16 18.58 -7.44
C TYR A 392 19.79 20.02 -7.80
N VAL A 393 20.74 20.80 -8.30
CA VAL A 393 20.49 22.19 -8.75
C VAL A 393 19.39 22.22 -9.82
N LEU A 394 19.49 21.39 -10.87
CA LEU A 394 18.56 21.48 -11.99
C LEU A 394 17.16 20.94 -11.66
N VAL A 395 17.06 19.88 -10.85
CA VAL A 395 15.77 19.32 -10.41
C VAL A 395 15.10 20.23 -9.39
N VAL A 396 15.85 20.80 -8.46
CA VAL A 396 15.29 21.67 -7.43
C VAL A 396 14.88 23.02 -8.01
N TYR A 397 15.72 23.64 -8.84
CA TYR A 397 15.42 24.92 -9.46
C TYR A 397 14.52 24.83 -10.69
N SER A 398 14.10 23.63 -11.12
CA SER A 398 13.09 23.50 -12.19
C SER A 398 11.75 24.13 -11.81
N ASP A 399 11.45 24.23 -10.50
CA ASP A 399 10.27 24.92 -9.97
C ASP A 399 10.33 26.44 -10.14
N LEU A 400 11.52 27.04 -10.32
CA LEU A 400 11.72 28.49 -10.32
C LEU A 400 11.01 29.20 -11.49
N PRO A 401 11.12 28.76 -12.76
CA PRO A 401 10.37 29.35 -13.86
C PRO A 401 8.85 29.30 -13.65
N ALA A 402 8.34 28.17 -13.13
CA ALA A 402 6.91 28.03 -12.83
C ALA A 402 6.47 28.98 -11.70
N PHE A 403 7.31 29.14 -10.67
CA PHE A 403 7.08 30.11 -9.60
C PHE A 403 7.04 31.55 -10.12
N LEU A 404 8.02 31.96 -10.94
CA LEU A 404 8.08 33.32 -11.49
C LEU A 404 6.87 33.62 -12.39
N LEU A 405 6.49 32.68 -13.25
CA LEU A 405 5.31 32.82 -14.09
C LEU A 405 4.03 32.92 -13.25
N GLN A 406 3.89 32.08 -12.21
CA GLN A 406 2.72 32.11 -11.33
C GLN A 406 2.67 33.41 -10.51
N LEU A 407 3.81 33.91 -10.05
CA LEU A 407 3.92 35.19 -9.37
C LEU A 407 3.49 36.33 -10.29
N TRP A 408 3.98 36.35 -11.53
CA TRP A 408 3.57 37.35 -12.53
C TRP A 408 2.07 37.32 -12.80
N LEU A 409 1.50 36.13 -13.04
CA LEU A 409 0.07 35.94 -13.27
C LEU A 409 -0.78 36.40 -12.06
N ALA A 410 -0.36 36.04 -10.85
CA ALA A 410 -1.07 36.39 -9.62
C ALA A 410 -0.99 37.89 -9.31
N CYS A 411 0.18 38.51 -9.47
CA CYS A 411 0.37 39.95 -9.32
C CYS A 411 -0.48 40.74 -10.32
N ARG A 412 -0.49 40.33 -11.61
CA ARG A 412 -1.30 40.98 -12.64
C ARG A 412 -2.80 40.84 -12.39
N ARG A 413 -3.25 39.70 -11.86
CA ARG A 413 -4.68 39.39 -11.69
C ARG A 413 -5.27 39.94 -10.40
N TYR A 414 -4.53 39.92 -9.31
CA TYR A 414 -5.04 40.28 -7.98
C TYR A 414 -4.37 41.52 -7.38
N SER A 415 -3.44 42.18 -8.10
CA SER A 415 -2.70 43.35 -7.62
C SER A 415 -1.99 43.09 -6.27
N ILE A 416 -1.39 41.91 -6.15
CA ILE A 416 -0.67 41.48 -4.94
C ILE A 416 0.55 42.37 -4.75
N ARG A 417 0.75 42.86 -3.52
CA ARG A 417 1.96 43.57 -3.09
C ARG A 417 2.52 42.86 -1.87
N LEU A 418 3.83 42.80 -1.69
CA LEU A 418 4.38 42.19 -0.48
C LEU A 418 4.02 43.07 0.73
N ARG A 419 3.23 42.53 1.67
CA ARG A 419 2.85 43.22 2.91
C ARG A 419 3.04 42.28 4.09
N PHE A 420 3.61 42.80 5.17
CA PHE A 420 3.83 42.04 6.39
C PHE A 420 3.18 42.75 7.58
N SER A 421 2.60 41.96 8.48
CA SER A 421 2.11 42.44 9.76
C SER A 421 2.34 41.35 10.80
N LEU A 422 3.06 41.70 11.86
CA LEU A 422 3.38 40.76 12.95
C LEU A 422 2.12 40.36 13.71
N SER A 423 1.15 41.27 13.88
CA SER A 423 -0.12 40.96 14.56
C SER A 423 -0.91 39.91 13.78
N LEU A 424 -1.01 40.08 12.45
CA LEU A 424 -1.67 39.11 11.58
C LEU A 424 -0.93 37.78 11.53
N LEU A 425 0.41 37.77 11.49
CA LEU A 425 1.20 36.53 11.56
C LEU A 425 0.91 35.78 12.87
N ARG A 426 0.90 36.48 14.01
CA ARG A 426 0.61 35.89 15.32
C ARG A 426 -0.80 35.33 15.39
N GLU A 427 -1.79 36.10 14.94
CA GLU A 427 -3.19 35.66 14.86
C GLU A 427 -3.32 34.41 13.99
N HIS A 428 -2.68 34.42 12.81
CA HIS A 428 -2.66 33.31 11.87
C HIS A 428 -2.01 32.05 12.47
N MET A 429 -0.86 32.18 13.11
CA MET A 429 -0.15 31.06 13.74
C MET A 429 -0.96 30.45 14.88
N LEU A 430 -1.54 31.27 15.77
CA LEU A 430 -2.34 30.78 16.90
C LEU A 430 -3.64 30.12 16.45
N THR A 431 -4.31 30.70 15.46
CA THR A 431 -5.57 30.15 14.92
C THR A 431 -5.32 28.88 14.10
N GLY A 432 -4.20 28.83 13.38
CA GLY A 432 -3.79 27.69 12.56
C GLY A 432 -3.12 26.55 13.33
N LEU A 433 -2.71 26.77 14.59
CA LEU A 433 -1.91 25.82 15.37
C LEU A 433 -2.53 24.42 15.48
N PRO A 434 -3.84 24.23 15.72
CA PRO A 434 -4.42 22.88 15.80
C PRO A 434 -4.38 22.14 14.46
N LEU A 435 -4.62 22.86 13.36
CA LEU A 435 -4.55 22.32 11.99
C LEU A 435 -3.11 21.97 11.61
N LEU A 436 -2.17 22.82 12.02
CA LEU A 436 -0.74 22.57 11.82
C LEU A 436 -0.27 21.38 12.65
N GLY A 437 -0.70 21.24 13.91
CA GLY A 437 -0.35 20.12 14.77
C GLY A 437 -0.82 18.77 14.23
N HIS A 438 -2.06 18.68 13.73
CA HIS A 438 -2.53 17.46 13.07
C HIS A 438 -1.72 17.15 11.80
N ARG A 439 -1.48 18.15 10.94
CA ARG A 439 -0.64 17.98 9.74
C ARG A 439 0.79 17.57 10.09
N ALA A 440 1.34 18.11 11.19
CA ALA A 440 2.65 17.76 11.70
C ALA A 440 2.73 16.29 12.07
N LEU A 441 1.75 15.81 12.84
CA LEU A 441 1.68 14.40 13.25
C LEU A 441 1.60 13.46 12.05
N THR A 442 0.72 13.74 11.08
CA THR A 442 0.59 12.91 9.88
C THR A 442 1.86 12.94 9.03
N LEU A 443 2.50 14.11 8.92
CA LEU A 443 3.75 14.26 8.17
C LEU A 443 4.89 13.48 8.80
N VAL A 444 5.06 13.59 10.12
CA VAL A 444 6.04 12.82 10.89
C VAL A 444 5.75 11.33 10.73
N ALA A 445 4.50 10.90 10.91
CA ALA A 445 4.09 9.50 10.74
C ALA A 445 4.49 8.92 9.39
N GLY A 446 4.37 9.69 8.30
CA GLY A 446 4.70 9.22 6.95
C GLY A 446 6.18 9.30 6.57
N GLN A 447 7.04 9.90 7.39
CA GLN A 447 8.46 10.11 7.06
C GLN A 447 9.42 9.50 8.09
N ILE A 448 8.90 9.03 9.21
CA ILE A 448 9.69 8.56 10.35
C ILE A 448 10.55 7.34 10.00
N ASP A 449 10.08 6.43 9.15
CA ASP A 449 10.85 5.25 8.71
C ASP A 449 12.15 5.69 8.02
N LEU A 450 12.04 6.59 7.03
CA LEU A 450 13.20 7.13 6.30
C LEU A 450 14.13 7.92 7.23
N LEU A 451 13.57 8.72 8.15
CA LEU A 451 14.37 9.51 9.09
C LEU A 451 15.17 8.63 10.07
N VAL A 452 14.56 7.59 10.65
CA VAL A 452 15.27 6.68 11.55
C VAL A 452 16.30 5.87 10.76
N LEU A 453 15.95 5.41 9.56
CA LEU A 453 16.87 4.65 8.70
C LEU A 453 18.08 5.50 8.24
N THR A 454 17.93 6.82 8.17
CA THR A 454 19.04 7.77 7.93
C THR A 454 20.08 7.74 9.05
N VAL A 455 19.62 7.62 10.30
CA VAL A 455 20.46 7.71 11.49
C VAL A 455 21.06 6.35 11.84
N GLU A 456 20.26 5.29 11.72
CA GLU A 456 20.59 3.93 12.17
C GLU A 456 21.12 3.02 11.04
N SER A 457 21.20 3.51 9.80
CA SER A 457 21.61 2.70 8.65
C SER A 457 22.51 3.44 7.65
N THR A 458 22.82 2.79 6.54
CA THR A 458 23.72 3.33 5.51
C THR A 458 22.95 4.13 4.45
N PRO A 459 23.60 5.10 3.75
CA PRO A 459 22.97 5.82 2.63
C PRO A 459 22.46 4.88 1.54
N MET A 460 23.14 3.75 1.30
CA MET A 460 22.69 2.71 0.37
C MET A 460 21.31 2.17 0.76
N ASN A 461 21.13 1.81 2.03
CA ASN A 461 19.85 1.31 2.52
C ASN A 461 18.75 2.38 2.41
N VAL A 462 19.08 3.66 2.66
CA VAL A 462 18.12 4.74 2.42
C VAL A 462 17.70 4.80 0.97
N GLY A 463 18.64 4.71 0.03
CA GLY A 463 18.32 4.74 -1.40
C GLY A 463 17.44 3.57 -1.83
N VAL A 464 17.73 2.37 -1.31
CA VAL A 464 16.93 1.17 -1.55
C VAL A 464 15.52 1.31 -1.01
N TYR A 465 15.35 1.75 0.24
CA TYR A 465 14.04 1.99 0.83
C TYR A 465 13.27 3.10 0.10
N ALA A 466 13.96 4.20 -0.23
CA ALA A 466 13.36 5.31 -0.94
C ALA A 466 12.86 4.90 -2.34
N LEU A 467 13.59 4.07 -3.08
CA LEU A 467 13.11 3.55 -4.36
C LEU A 467 11.84 2.71 -4.17
N ALA A 468 11.80 1.87 -3.15
CA ALA A 468 10.61 1.09 -2.83
C ALA A 468 9.40 1.99 -2.49
N SER A 469 9.58 3.00 -1.65
CA SER A 469 8.53 3.98 -1.34
C SER A 469 8.05 4.75 -2.58
N ARG A 470 8.95 5.07 -3.53
CA ARG A 470 8.57 5.75 -4.78
C ARG A 470 7.65 4.92 -5.68
N ILE A 471 7.65 3.59 -5.52
CA ILE A 471 6.72 2.69 -6.21
C ILE A 471 5.35 2.71 -5.51
N THR A 472 5.32 2.74 -4.17
CA THR A 472 4.10 2.57 -3.38
C THR A 472 3.35 3.88 -3.08
N ASP A 473 4.05 4.97 -2.74
CA ASP A 473 3.47 6.24 -2.31
C ASP A 473 2.51 6.90 -3.33
N PRO A 474 2.78 6.86 -4.66
CA PRO A 474 1.86 7.39 -5.65
C PRO A 474 0.47 6.74 -5.56
N LEU A 475 0.41 5.46 -5.20
CA LEU A 475 -0.84 4.72 -5.07
C LEU A 475 -1.65 5.21 -3.85
N ILE A 476 -0.98 5.54 -2.74
CA ILE A 476 -1.62 6.09 -1.51
C ILE A 476 -2.40 7.36 -1.79
N SER A 477 -1.89 8.20 -2.70
CA SER A 477 -2.58 9.44 -3.06
C SER A 477 -3.89 9.19 -3.80
N ILE A 478 -4.02 8.10 -4.56
CA ILE A 478 -5.28 7.71 -5.24
C ILE A 478 -6.36 7.40 -4.19
N ALA A 479 -5.99 6.75 -3.09
CA ALA A 479 -6.90 6.49 -1.97
C ALA A 479 -7.44 7.79 -1.37
N HIS A 480 -6.57 8.78 -1.21
CA HIS A 480 -6.94 10.06 -0.62
C HIS A 480 -8.02 10.78 -1.45
N VAL A 481 -7.91 10.72 -2.78
CA VAL A 481 -8.93 11.26 -3.70
C VAL A 481 -10.26 10.55 -3.51
N TYR A 482 -10.22 9.21 -3.42
CA TYR A 482 -11.42 8.39 -3.22
C TYR A 482 -12.13 8.72 -1.90
N VAL A 483 -11.39 8.76 -0.78
CA VAL A 483 -11.95 9.06 0.55
C VAL A 483 -12.53 10.48 0.61
N ASN A 484 -11.81 11.48 0.09
CA ASN A 484 -12.31 12.86 0.04
C ASN A 484 -13.60 12.98 -0.78
N GLY A 485 -13.72 12.19 -1.84
CA GLY A 485 -14.92 12.09 -2.65
C GLY A 485 -16.12 11.50 -1.89
N LEU A 486 -15.87 10.50 -1.04
CA LEU A 486 -16.93 9.86 -0.24
C LEU A 486 -17.31 10.64 1.02
N TYR A 487 -16.44 11.52 1.51
CA TYR A 487 -16.63 12.23 2.78
C TYR A 487 -17.99 12.94 2.91
N PRO A 488 -18.49 13.70 1.91
CA PRO A 488 -19.81 14.32 2.00
C PRO A 488 -20.95 13.28 2.15
N LEU A 489 -20.82 12.12 1.51
CA LEU A 489 -21.79 11.04 1.60
C LEU A 489 -21.77 10.36 2.98
N PHE A 490 -20.60 10.25 3.61
CA PHE A 490 -20.51 9.82 5.00
C PHE A 490 -21.23 10.80 5.94
N CYS A 491 -21.02 12.11 5.76
CA CYS A 491 -21.68 13.13 6.58
C CYS A 491 -23.21 13.10 6.44
N THR A 492 -23.74 12.97 5.21
CA THR A 492 -25.19 12.91 5.00
C THR A 492 -25.79 11.60 5.49
N SER A 493 -25.17 10.45 5.18
CA SER A 493 -25.67 9.15 5.60
C SER A 493 -25.63 8.96 7.12
N PHE A 494 -24.64 9.52 7.82
CA PHE A 494 -24.57 9.49 9.28
C PHE A 494 -25.70 10.30 9.94
N ARG A 495 -26.06 11.46 9.37
CA ARG A 495 -27.18 12.30 9.85
C ARG A 495 -28.53 11.62 9.66
N GLU A 496 -28.71 10.87 8.57
CA GLU A 496 -29.98 10.23 8.23
C GLU A 496 -30.22 8.94 9.02
N ASP A 497 -29.31 7.97 8.94
CA ASP A 497 -29.42 6.67 9.61
C ASP A 497 -28.07 5.98 9.75
N SER A 498 -27.73 5.61 10.99
CA SER A 498 -26.58 4.75 11.34
C SER A 498 -26.43 3.50 10.46
N ARG A 499 -27.54 2.88 10.01
CA ARG A 499 -27.49 1.70 9.13
C ARG A 499 -27.08 2.06 7.71
N ARG A 500 -27.54 3.21 7.21
CA ARG A 500 -27.16 3.73 5.90
C ARG A 500 -25.68 4.09 5.89
N PHE A 501 -25.20 4.74 6.94
CA PHE A 501 -23.77 5.00 7.14
C PHE A 501 -22.93 3.72 7.13
N ALA A 502 -23.31 2.71 7.92
CA ALA A 502 -22.61 1.43 7.95
C ALA A 502 -22.60 0.77 6.57
N SER A 503 -23.74 0.75 5.86
CA SER A 503 -23.83 0.16 4.52
C SER A 503 -22.94 0.87 3.50
N LEU A 504 -22.85 2.20 3.57
CA LEU A 504 -21.97 3.00 2.71
C LEU A 504 -20.51 2.70 3.02
N TYR A 505 -20.15 2.57 4.29
CA TYR A 505 -18.80 2.19 4.71
C TYR A 505 -18.40 0.80 4.20
N PHE A 506 -19.28 -0.19 4.32
CA PHE A 506 -19.04 -1.54 3.78
C PHE A 506 -18.81 -1.51 2.26
N GLU A 507 -19.63 -0.74 1.53
CA GLU A 507 -19.49 -0.63 0.08
C GLU A 507 -18.21 0.14 -0.31
N ALA A 508 -17.82 1.14 0.47
CA ALA A 508 -16.55 1.85 0.26
C ALA A 508 -15.34 0.93 0.47
N VAL A 509 -15.33 0.14 1.56
CA VAL A 509 -14.29 -0.87 1.81
C VAL A 509 -14.28 -1.92 0.69
N ARG A 510 -15.45 -2.39 0.24
CA ARG A 510 -15.57 -3.33 -0.88
C ARG A 510 -14.87 -2.83 -2.12
N VAL A 511 -15.26 -1.64 -2.60
CA VAL A 511 -14.73 -1.05 -3.83
C VAL A 511 -13.23 -0.83 -3.72
N LEU A 512 -12.77 -0.37 -2.56
CA LEU A 512 -11.36 -0.16 -2.29
C LEU A 512 -10.57 -1.48 -2.35
N LEU A 513 -11.04 -2.54 -1.69
CA LEU A 513 -10.39 -3.85 -1.69
C LEU A 513 -10.40 -4.52 -3.07
N LEU A 514 -11.44 -4.30 -3.88
CA LEU A 514 -11.50 -4.79 -5.26
C LEU A 514 -10.45 -4.18 -6.19
N ILE A 515 -9.86 -3.05 -5.81
CA ILE A 515 -8.82 -2.37 -6.59
C ILE A 515 -7.45 -2.60 -5.97
N THR A 516 -7.34 -2.40 -4.66
CA THR A 516 -6.07 -2.42 -3.94
C THR A 516 -5.49 -3.81 -3.76
N LEU A 517 -6.32 -4.81 -3.48
CA LEU A 517 -5.85 -6.15 -3.19
C LEU A 517 -5.28 -6.86 -4.43
N PRO A 518 -5.92 -6.77 -5.62
CA PRO A 518 -5.27 -7.19 -6.87
C PRO A 518 -3.98 -6.45 -7.15
N CYS A 519 -3.97 -5.13 -6.97
CA CYS A 519 -2.80 -4.30 -7.24
C CYS A 519 -1.62 -4.71 -6.35
N ALA A 520 -1.85 -4.88 -5.04
CA ALA A 520 -0.83 -5.36 -4.11
C ALA A 520 -0.31 -6.74 -4.49
N LEU A 521 -1.19 -7.68 -4.82
CA LEU A 521 -0.77 -9.02 -5.24
C LEU A 521 0.08 -8.99 -6.52
N THR A 522 -0.37 -8.28 -7.55
CA THR A 522 0.37 -8.17 -8.82
C THR A 522 1.73 -7.50 -8.64
N VAL A 523 1.80 -6.38 -7.91
CA VAL A 523 3.07 -5.68 -7.67
C VAL A 523 4.01 -6.49 -6.78
N THR A 524 3.49 -7.21 -5.78
CA THR A 524 4.30 -8.10 -4.93
C THR A 524 4.96 -9.22 -5.75
N MET A 525 4.23 -9.79 -6.70
CA MET A 525 4.74 -10.85 -7.57
C MET A 525 5.72 -10.34 -8.62
N GLU A 526 5.42 -9.19 -9.23
CA GLU A 526 6.27 -8.55 -10.24
C GLU A 526 7.33 -7.64 -9.62
N ALA A 527 7.56 -7.73 -8.31
CA ALA A 527 8.46 -6.83 -7.59
C ALA A 527 9.89 -6.89 -8.17
N ASP A 528 10.37 -8.08 -8.55
CA ASP A 528 11.68 -8.26 -9.20
C ASP A 528 11.75 -7.51 -10.54
N SER A 529 10.82 -7.81 -11.46
CA SER A 529 10.68 -7.14 -12.75
C SER A 529 10.58 -5.62 -12.62
N ILE A 530 9.77 -5.13 -11.68
CA ILE A 530 9.53 -3.70 -11.44
C ILE A 530 10.80 -3.02 -10.91
N VAL A 531 11.45 -3.61 -9.92
CA VAL A 531 12.68 -3.07 -9.32
C VAL A 531 13.83 -3.10 -10.32
N GLU A 532 14.01 -4.19 -11.07
CA GLU A 532 15.04 -4.27 -12.11
C GLU A 532 14.78 -3.26 -13.23
N THR A 533 13.53 -3.06 -13.64
CA THR A 533 13.17 -2.06 -14.65
C THR A 533 13.45 -0.63 -14.17
N LEU A 534 13.10 -0.32 -12.92
CA LEU A 534 13.26 1.03 -12.37
C LEU A 534 14.71 1.30 -11.91
N GLY A 535 15.22 0.53 -10.95
CA GLY A 535 16.55 0.76 -10.36
C GLY A 535 17.69 -0.03 -11.02
N GLY A 536 17.37 -1.19 -11.62
CA GLY A 536 18.36 -2.17 -12.06
C GLY A 536 18.79 -3.11 -10.92
N ARG A 537 19.64 -4.09 -11.23
CA ARG A 537 20.07 -5.15 -10.29
C ARG A 537 20.73 -4.62 -9.01
N GLN A 538 21.35 -3.45 -9.07
CA GLN A 538 21.94 -2.77 -7.91
C GLN A 538 20.91 -2.40 -6.82
N PHE A 539 19.61 -2.40 -7.14
CA PHE A 539 18.52 -2.17 -6.20
C PHE A 539 17.76 -3.46 -5.83
N ALA A 540 18.28 -4.66 -6.11
CA ALA A 540 17.57 -5.91 -5.81
C ALA A 540 17.12 -6.04 -4.34
N ALA A 541 17.85 -5.44 -3.40
CA ALA A 541 17.45 -5.38 -1.99
C ALA A 541 16.12 -4.62 -1.73
N ALA A 542 15.60 -3.86 -2.71
CA ALA A 542 14.30 -3.20 -2.64
C ALA A 542 13.13 -4.16 -2.85
N ILE A 543 13.35 -5.34 -3.46
CA ILE A 543 12.30 -6.30 -3.80
C ILE A 543 11.45 -6.67 -2.56
N PRO A 544 12.02 -7.21 -1.47
CA PRO A 544 11.21 -7.57 -0.30
C PRO A 544 10.62 -6.34 0.42
N VAL A 545 11.25 -5.18 0.30
CA VAL A 545 10.72 -3.90 0.82
C VAL A 545 9.45 -3.51 0.07
N VAL A 546 9.46 -3.54 -1.26
CA VAL A 546 8.28 -3.27 -2.11
C VAL A 546 7.15 -4.22 -1.76
N GLN A 547 7.46 -5.52 -1.61
CA GLN A 547 6.47 -6.53 -1.25
C GLN A 547 5.76 -6.18 0.07
N ILE A 548 6.50 -5.82 1.12
CA ILE A 548 5.92 -5.46 2.43
C ILE A 548 5.17 -4.11 2.36
N LEU A 549 5.73 -3.11 1.67
CA LEU A 549 5.11 -1.79 1.56
C LEU A 549 3.81 -1.82 0.74
N MET A 550 3.64 -2.75 -0.20
CA MET A 550 2.37 -2.95 -0.90
C MET A 550 1.24 -3.45 0.03
N TRP A 551 1.56 -4.27 1.02
CA TRP A 551 0.58 -4.67 2.05
C TRP A 551 0.30 -3.53 3.03
N THR A 552 1.35 -2.77 3.38
CA THR A 552 1.23 -1.56 4.20
C THR A 552 0.29 -0.56 3.53
N MET A 553 0.42 -0.36 2.21
CA MET A 553 -0.44 0.49 1.40
C MET A 553 -1.93 0.12 1.54
N ILE A 554 -2.30 -1.17 1.51
CA ILE A 554 -3.70 -1.59 1.71
C ILE A 554 -4.21 -1.12 3.09
N LEU A 555 -3.40 -1.28 4.14
CA LEU A 555 -3.75 -0.85 5.49
C LEU A 555 -3.89 0.66 5.57
N THR A 556 -2.96 1.42 5.00
CA THR A 556 -3.02 2.89 4.91
C THR A 556 -4.31 3.35 4.23
N PHE A 557 -4.76 2.67 3.17
CA PHE A 557 -6.01 3.01 2.50
C PHE A 557 -7.23 2.78 3.40
N LEU A 558 -7.28 1.65 4.10
CA LEU A 558 -8.34 1.34 5.05
C LEU A 558 -8.33 2.33 6.22
N ASN A 559 -7.15 2.75 6.69
CA ASN A 559 -6.98 3.76 7.73
C ASN A 559 -7.53 5.11 7.29
N GLN A 560 -7.19 5.59 6.10
CA GLN A 560 -7.74 6.86 5.58
C GLN A 560 -9.27 6.80 5.46
N LEU A 561 -9.83 5.68 5.00
CA LEU A 561 -11.28 5.52 4.92
C LEU A 561 -11.94 5.52 6.30
N ALA A 562 -11.33 4.84 7.28
CA ALA A 562 -11.80 4.78 8.66
C ALA A 562 -11.69 6.15 9.36
N GLU A 563 -10.63 6.91 9.08
CA GLU A 563 -10.44 8.29 9.55
C GLU A 563 -11.54 9.22 9.01
N GLY A 564 -11.83 9.15 7.70
CA GLY A 564 -12.93 9.90 7.09
C GLY A 564 -14.30 9.55 7.68
N ALA A 565 -14.53 8.27 7.98
CA ALA A 565 -15.73 7.82 8.67
C ALA A 565 -15.80 8.30 10.13
N CYS A 566 -14.69 8.28 10.88
CA CYS A 566 -14.61 8.83 12.23
C CYS A 566 -14.92 10.33 12.25
N THR A 567 -14.37 11.07 11.29
CA THR A 567 -14.61 12.51 11.14
C THR A 567 -16.10 12.79 10.88
N ALA A 568 -16.73 12.02 9.99
CA ALA A 568 -18.17 12.13 9.73
C ALA A 568 -19.05 11.76 10.94
N ALA A 569 -18.56 10.86 11.81
CA ALA A 569 -19.22 10.42 13.04
C ALA A 569 -18.95 11.32 14.26
N HIS A 570 -18.39 12.52 14.07
CA HIS A 570 -18.04 13.48 15.12
C HIS A 570 -17.01 12.97 16.15
N LEU A 571 -16.07 12.12 15.71
CA LEU A 571 -14.97 11.57 16.52
C LEU A 571 -13.62 12.27 16.29
N GLU A 572 -13.60 13.46 15.68
CA GLU A 572 -12.39 14.18 15.28
C GLU A 572 -11.42 14.46 16.44
N ARG A 573 -11.92 14.56 17.68
CA ARG A 573 -11.08 14.76 18.87
C ARG A 573 -10.22 13.53 19.21
N ARG A 574 -10.62 12.34 18.78
CA ARG A 574 -9.91 11.08 19.06
C ARG A 574 -8.91 10.73 17.96
N ILE A 575 -9.08 11.27 16.74
CA ILE A 575 -8.20 10.99 15.60
C ILE A 575 -6.74 11.34 15.92
N PRO A 576 -6.40 12.54 16.45
CA PRO A 576 -5.01 12.86 16.77
C PRO A 576 -4.38 11.93 17.82
N LEU A 577 -5.17 11.39 18.76
CA LEU A 577 -4.68 10.43 19.76
C LEU A 577 -4.29 9.10 19.12
N VAL A 578 -5.11 8.61 18.17
CA VAL A 578 -4.80 7.41 17.39
C VAL A 578 -3.57 7.63 16.52
N THR A 579 -3.50 8.77 15.80
CA THR A 579 -2.35 9.11 14.96
C THR A 579 -1.08 9.22 15.80
N ALA A 580 -1.09 9.98 16.91
CA ALA A 580 0.08 10.12 17.77
C ALA A 580 0.51 8.79 18.38
N GLY A 581 -0.44 7.95 18.86
CA GLY A 581 -0.14 6.62 19.37
C GLY A 581 0.49 5.72 18.30
N SER A 582 -0.01 5.77 17.07
CA SER A 582 0.57 5.04 15.94
C SER A 582 1.96 5.53 15.56
N THR A 583 2.18 6.85 15.51
CA THR A 583 3.51 7.43 15.24
C THR A 583 4.53 7.03 16.30
N VAL A 584 4.15 7.05 17.58
CA VAL A 584 5.02 6.60 18.67
C VAL A 584 5.32 5.11 18.55
N LEU A 585 4.30 4.29 18.28
CA LEU A 585 4.50 2.86 18.07
C LEU A 585 5.41 2.57 16.88
N ASN A 586 5.23 3.28 15.77
CA ASN A 586 6.08 3.16 14.60
C ASN A 586 7.53 3.59 14.91
N LEU A 587 7.74 4.71 15.63
CA LEU A 587 9.07 5.13 16.08
C LEU A 587 9.75 4.05 16.94
N VAL A 588 9.03 3.52 17.93
CA VAL A 588 9.55 2.48 18.82
C VAL A 588 9.85 1.20 18.02
N ALA A 589 8.95 0.79 17.13
CA ALA A 589 9.18 -0.36 16.27
C ALA A 589 10.41 -0.16 15.37
N ASN A 590 10.58 1.03 14.77
CA ASN A 590 11.74 1.37 13.97
C ASN A 590 13.04 1.30 14.78
N LEU A 591 13.09 1.91 15.97
CA LEU A 591 14.27 1.88 16.84
C LEU A 591 14.63 0.46 17.32
N LEU A 592 13.67 -0.45 17.42
CA LEU A 592 13.91 -1.85 17.81
C LEU A 592 14.24 -2.77 16.63
N LEU A 593 13.62 -2.55 15.47
CA LEU A 593 13.69 -3.45 14.31
C LEU A 593 14.78 -3.04 13.31
N ILE A 594 15.03 -1.75 13.08
CA ILE A 594 16.05 -1.29 12.11
C ILE A 594 17.46 -1.76 12.49
N PRO A 595 17.92 -1.68 13.75
CA PRO A 595 19.26 -2.16 14.10
C PRO A 595 19.46 -3.66 13.83
N ARG A 596 18.38 -4.46 13.86
CA ARG A 596 18.43 -5.92 13.66
C ARG A 596 18.16 -6.34 12.22
N TRP A 597 17.18 -5.72 11.56
CA TRP A 597 16.63 -6.14 10.26
C TRP A 597 16.77 -5.07 9.16
N GLN A 598 17.42 -3.94 9.44
CA GLN A 598 17.69 -2.84 8.51
C GLN A 598 16.44 -2.44 7.69
N LEU A 599 16.49 -2.63 6.36
CA LEU A 599 15.43 -2.33 5.39
C LEU A 599 14.11 -3.04 5.72
N LEU A 600 14.18 -4.33 6.06
CA LEU A 600 13.01 -5.12 6.41
C LEU A 600 12.45 -4.68 7.76
N GLY A 601 13.32 -4.27 8.68
CA GLY A 601 12.93 -3.71 9.97
C GLY A 601 12.03 -2.49 9.82
N ALA A 602 12.42 -1.53 8.96
CA ALA A 602 11.60 -0.36 8.64
C ALA A 602 10.26 -0.73 7.98
N SER A 603 10.30 -1.65 7.03
CA SER A 603 9.10 -2.09 6.30
C SER A 603 8.09 -2.78 7.23
N VAL A 604 8.56 -3.64 8.13
CA VAL A 604 7.72 -4.33 9.13
C VAL A 604 7.22 -3.35 10.19
N ALA A 605 8.04 -2.37 10.60
CA ALA A 605 7.59 -1.30 11.51
C ALA A 605 6.41 -0.52 10.89
N ALA A 606 6.48 -0.17 9.61
CA ALA A 606 5.39 0.48 8.88
C ALA A 606 4.12 -0.40 8.78
N LEU A 607 4.29 -1.68 8.41
CA LEU A 607 3.16 -2.61 8.31
C LEU A 607 2.45 -2.80 9.65
N THR A 608 3.23 -3.00 10.73
CA THR A 608 2.70 -3.23 12.06
C THR A 608 2.02 -1.99 12.63
N SER A 609 2.60 -0.80 12.43
CA SER A 609 1.98 0.45 12.89
C SER A 609 0.67 0.73 12.17
N GLU A 610 0.61 0.56 10.85
CA GLU A 610 -0.62 0.72 10.08
C GLU A 610 -1.70 -0.31 10.48
N GLY A 611 -1.30 -1.55 10.79
CA GLY A 611 -2.21 -2.58 11.32
C GLY A 611 -2.80 -2.20 12.69
N VAL A 612 -1.97 -1.67 13.60
CA VAL A 612 -2.43 -1.18 14.90
C VAL A 612 -3.36 0.02 14.74
N THR A 613 -3.02 0.97 13.86
CA THR A 613 -3.88 2.12 13.53
C THR A 613 -5.27 1.66 13.09
N LEU A 614 -5.34 0.65 12.21
CA LEU A 614 -6.60 0.12 11.70
C LEU A 614 -7.41 -0.55 12.81
N CYS A 615 -6.74 -1.28 13.70
CA CYS A 615 -7.37 -1.85 14.89
C CYS A 615 -7.98 -0.74 15.77
N LEU A 616 -7.22 0.34 16.04
CA LEU A 616 -7.71 1.46 16.86
C LEU A 616 -8.90 2.17 16.21
N PHE A 617 -8.85 2.46 14.90
CA PHE A 617 -9.98 3.07 14.21
C PHE A 617 -11.22 2.16 14.15
N THR A 618 -11.04 0.86 13.92
CA THR A 618 -12.15 -0.09 13.94
C THR A 618 -12.78 -0.24 15.33
N LEU A 619 -11.98 -0.13 16.40
CA LEU A 619 -12.50 -0.05 17.78
C LEU A 619 -13.33 1.22 18.02
N LEU A 620 -12.88 2.37 17.51
CA LEU A 620 -13.64 3.63 17.59
C LEU A 620 -14.96 3.56 16.81
N LEU A 621 -14.96 2.90 15.65
CA LEU A 621 -16.13 2.76 14.79
C LEU A 621 -17.07 1.60 15.18
N LYS A 622 -16.65 0.72 16.09
CA LYS A 622 -17.44 -0.45 16.56
C LYS A 622 -18.89 -0.14 16.94
N PRO A 623 -19.25 1.01 17.55
CA PRO A 623 -20.64 1.34 17.86
C PRO A 623 -21.54 1.47 16.61
N TYR A 624 -20.95 1.84 15.47
CA TYR A 624 -21.66 2.12 14.23
C TYR A 624 -21.48 1.00 13.19
N ILE A 625 -20.28 0.40 13.13
CA ILE A 625 -19.87 -0.56 12.11
C ILE A 625 -19.40 -1.84 12.78
N ARG A 626 -19.91 -2.98 12.32
CA ARG A 626 -19.48 -4.30 12.82
C ARG A 626 -18.21 -4.74 12.08
N PRO A 627 -17.14 -5.17 12.77
CA PRO A 627 -15.90 -5.56 12.10
C PRO A 627 -15.97 -6.94 11.42
N LEU A 628 -16.76 -7.87 11.96
CA LEU A 628 -16.83 -9.26 11.48
C LEU A 628 -17.19 -9.41 9.98
N PRO A 629 -18.17 -8.67 9.43
CA PRO A 629 -18.46 -8.73 8.00
C PRO A 629 -17.34 -8.16 7.12
N LEU A 630 -16.52 -7.21 7.62
CA LEU A 630 -15.37 -6.67 6.87
C LEU A 630 -14.30 -7.75 6.68
N LEU A 631 -14.03 -8.54 7.72
CA LEU A 631 -13.05 -9.62 7.66
C LEU A 631 -13.47 -10.69 6.64
N GLY A 632 -14.72 -11.15 6.71
CA GLY A 632 -15.25 -12.14 5.77
C GLY A 632 -15.26 -11.64 4.32
N MET A 633 -15.54 -10.34 4.12
CA MET A 633 -15.44 -9.68 2.82
C MET A 633 -14.00 -9.65 2.28
N THR A 634 -13.05 -9.22 3.11
CA THR A 634 -11.63 -9.13 2.74
C THR A 634 -11.10 -10.50 2.34
N LEU A 635 -11.41 -11.52 3.14
CA LEU A 635 -11.03 -12.90 2.85
C LEU A 635 -11.66 -13.42 1.54
N SER A 636 -12.94 -13.11 1.30
CA SER A 636 -13.62 -13.49 0.05
C SER A 636 -12.98 -12.86 -1.18
N ILE A 637 -12.62 -11.57 -1.11
CA ILE A 637 -11.94 -10.88 -2.21
C ILE A 637 -10.54 -11.48 -2.40
N PHE A 638 -9.79 -11.69 -1.32
CA PHE A 638 -8.47 -12.32 -1.37
C PHE A 638 -8.50 -13.69 -2.05
N ILE A 639 -9.38 -14.59 -1.61
CA ILE A 639 -9.53 -15.93 -2.20
C ILE A 639 -9.87 -15.85 -3.69
N SER A 640 -10.66 -14.85 -4.09
CA SER A 640 -11.06 -14.67 -5.49
C SER A 640 -9.93 -14.19 -6.39
N ASN A 641 -8.82 -13.68 -5.84
CA ASN A 641 -7.64 -13.30 -6.62
C ASN A 641 -6.60 -14.41 -6.73
N LEU A 642 -6.73 -15.50 -5.93
CA LEU A 642 -5.77 -16.62 -5.95
C LEU A 642 -5.56 -17.22 -7.35
N PRO A 643 -6.58 -17.42 -8.21
CA PRO A 643 -6.36 -17.99 -9.55
C PRO A 643 -5.49 -17.10 -10.46
N ALA A 644 -5.69 -15.78 -10.39
CA ALA A 644 -4.87 -14.83 -11.15
C ALA A 644 -3.44 -14.79 -10.61
N PHE A 645 -3.29 -14.88 -9.29
CA PHE A 645 -2.01 -14.95 -8.61
C PHE A 645 -1.21 -16.21 -8.96
N THR A 646 -1.86 -17.38 -8.98
CA THR A 646 -1.21 -18.64 -9.39
C THR A 646 -0.70 -18.59 -10.83
N LEU A 647 -1.43 -17.90 -11.72
CA LEU A 647 -1.01 -17.74 -13.10
C LEU A 647 0.18 -16.78 -13.25
N LEU A 648 0.20 -15.67 -12.50
CA LEU A 648 1.35 -14.74 -12.50
C LEU A 648 2.62 -15.43 -12.04
N ARG A 649 2.56 -16.24 -10.98
CA ARG A 649 3.72 -17.00 -10.49
C ARG A 649 4.18 -18.08 -11.47
N TRP A 650 3.27 -18.64 -12.27
CA TRP A 650 3.59 -19.65 -13.28
C TRP A 650 4.27 -19.07 -14.53
N GLN A 651 4.01 -17.81 -14.89
CA GLN A 651 4.50 -17.17 -16.10
C GLN A 651 5.75 -16.29 -15.89
N TYR A 652 6.68 -16.69 -15.02
CA TYR A 652 7.86 -15.88 -14.63
C TYR A 652 8.74 -15.36 -15.80
N GLN A 653 8.56 -15.85 -17.03
CA GLN A 653 9.34 -15.47 -18.21
C GLN A 653 8.58 -14.63 -19.26
N THR A 654 7.29 -14.34 -19.06
CA THR A 654 6.56 -13.51 -20.04
C THR A 654 6.79 -12.01 -19.77
N PRO A 655 6.87 -11.17 -20.81
CA PRO A 655 7.12 -9.75 -20.62
C PRO A 655 5.98 -9.10 -19.82
N LEU A 656 6.33 -8.15 -18.96
CA LEU A 656 5.42 -7.42 -18.06
C LEU A 656 4.19 -6.80 -18.77
N LEU A 657 4.36 -6.45 -20.06
CA LEU A 657 3.29 -5.92 -20.91
C LEU A 657 2.20 -6.94 -21.26
N ALA A 658 2.49 -8.24 -21.19
CA ALA A 658 1.57 -9.33 -21.44
C ALA A 658 0.96 -9.91 -20.15
N THR A 659 1.71 -9.95 -19.05
CA THR A 659 1.25 -10.50 -17.75
C THR A 659 0.17 -9.64 -17.10
N ILE A 660 0.32 -8.31 -17.15
CA ILE A 660 -0.61 -7.38 -16.50
C ILE A 660 -2.03 -7.46 -17.11
N PRO A 661 -2.24 -7.39 -18.43
CA PRO A 661 -3.58 -7.52 -19.00
C PRO A 661 -4.23 -8.87 -18.69
N LEU A 662 -3.46 -9.96 -18.76
CA LEU A 662 -3.97 -11.31 -18.52
C LEU A 662 -4.40 -11.52 -17.06
N SER A 663 -3.61 -11.04 -16.10
CA SER A 663 -3.98 -11.08 -14.69
C SER A 663 -5.23 -10.26 -14.40
N ILE A 664 -5.36 -9.06 -14.98
CA ILE A 664 -6.58 -8.23 -14.85
C ILE A 664 -7.81 -8.98 -15.39
N LEU A 665 -7.71 -9.64 -16.55
CA LEU A 665 -8.81 -10.41 -17.12
C LEU A 665 -9.24 -11.57 -16.19
N LEU A 666 -8.30 -12.28 -15.58
CA LEU A 666 -8.57 -13.37 -14.65
C LEU A 666 -9.19 -12.90 -13.33
N ILE A 667 -8.73 -11.75 -12.82
CA ILE A 667 -9.32 -11.09 -11.65
C ILE A 667 -10.78 -10.74 -11.94
N LEU A 668 -11.04 -10.09 -13.07
CA LEU A 668 -12.39 -9.72 -13.50
C LEU A 668 -13.28 -10.95 -13.67
N ALA A 669 -12.77 -12.02 -14.29
CA ALA A 669 -13.49 -13.27 -14.45
C ALA A 669 -13.82 -13.91 -13.09
N SER A 670 -12.87 -13.94 -12.17
CA SER A 670 -13.06 -14.50 -10.83
C SER A 670 -14.06 -13.68 -10.01
N TYR A 671 -14.08 -12.36 -10.15
CA TYR A 671 -15.07 -11.49 -9.51
C TYR A 671 -16.49 -11.70 -10.04
N LEU A 672 -16.62 -11.99 -11.34
CA LEU A 672 -17.91 -12.34 -11.95
C LEU A 672 -18.38 -13.73 -11.50
N ILE A 673 -17.49 -14.73 -11.47
CA ILE A 673 -17.80 -16.12 -11.07
C ILE A 673 -18.19 -16.19 -9.59
N THR A 674 -17.46 -15.51 -8.71
CA THR A 674 -17.73 -15.46 -7.27
C THR A 674 -18.96 -14.61 -6.93
N GLY A 675 -19.49 -13.85 -7.89
CA GLY A 675 -20.60 -12.92 -7.68
C GLY A 675 -20.22 -11.73 -6.80
N ILE A 676 -18.92 -11.49 -6.60
CA ILE A 676 -18.39 -10.35 -5.85
C ILE A 676 -18.60 -9.05 -6.61
N VAL A 677 -18.61 -9.07 -7.94
CA VAL A 677 -19.04 -7.93 -8.78
C VAL A 677 -20.33 -8.30 -9.49
N VAL A 678 -21.37 -7.49 -9.31
CA VAL A 678 -22.68 -7.73 -9.93
C VAL A 678 -22.81 -6.89 -11.19
N ARG A 679 -23.61 -7.33 -12.19
CA ARG A 679 -23.90 -6.54 -13.41
C ARG A 679 -24.38 -5.10 -13.14
N GLN A 680 -25.01 -4.87 -11.99
CA GLN A 680 -25.46 -3.53 -11.54
C GLN A 680 -24.30 -2.61 -11.13
N ASP A 681 -23.17 -3.17 -10.69
CA ASP A 681 -22.00 -2.37 -10.33
C ASP A 681 -21.33 -1.85 -11.62
N ILE A 682 -21.26 -2.69 -12.66
CA ILE A 682 -20.78 -2.31 -13.99
C ILE A 682 -21.64 -1.21 -14.61
N SER A 683 -22.98 -1.31 -14.51
CA SER A 683 -23.87 -0.29 -15.07
C SER A 683 -23.75 1.06 -14.36
N LYS A 684 -23.49 1.08 -13.05
CA LYS A 684 -23.22 2.32 -12.29
C LYS A 684 -21.90 2.97 -12.71
N ILE A 685 -20.84 2.20 -12.91
CA ILE A 685 -19.54 2.71 -13.39
C ILE A 685 -19.71 3.34 -14.77
N LEU A 686 -20.42 2.67 -15.69
CA LEU A 686 -20.72 3.19 -17.02
C LEU A 686 -21.55 4.47 -16.98
N GLN A 687 -22.52 4.57 -16.06
CA GLN A 687 -23.29 5.79 -15.86
C GLN A 687 -22.41 6.95 -15.36
N LEU A 688 -21.53 6.71 -14.39
CA LEU A 688 -20.60 7.74 -13.89
C LEU A 688 -19.64 8.25 -14.98
N LEU A 689 -19.12 7.36 -15.82
CA LEU A 689 -18.29 7.73 -16.98
C LEU A 689 -19.08 8.57 -18.00
N HIS A 690 -20.36 8.27 -18.22
CA HIS A 690 -21.21 9.06 -19.09
C HIS A 690 -21.47 10.48 -18.54
N TYR A 691 -21.64 10.63 -17.23
CA TYR A 691 -21.78 11.93 -16.56
C TYR A 691 -20.49 12.76 -16.57
N ALA A 692 -19.33 12.12 -16.57
CA ALA A 692 -18.05 12.82 -16.64
C ALA A 692 -17.75 13.40 -18.02
N LYS A 693 -18.31 12.77 -19.07
CA LYS A 693 -18.13 13.16 -20.48
C LYS A 693 -19.03 14.33 -20.90
N ARG A 694 -20.12 14.58 -20.16
CA ARG A 694 -20.96 15.79 -20.24
C ARG A 694 -20.41 16.84 -19.25
#